data_AF-A0A0G2GZ62-F1
#
_entry.id   AF-A0A0G2GZ62-F1
#
_cell.length_a   1.000
_cell.length_b   1.000
_cell.length_c   1.000
_cell.angle_alpha   90.00
_cell.angle_beta   90.00
_cell.angle_gamma   90.00
#
_symmetry.space_group_name_H-M   'P 1'
#
loop_
_entity.id
_entity.type
_entity.pdbx_description
1 polymer ?
#
loop_
_entity_poly.entity_id
_entity_poly.type
_entity_poly.pdbx_seq_one_letter_code
_entity_poly.pdbx_strand_id
1 'polypeptide(L)'
;MFSGESKRKLQEADHRWRVRSILKIIVAVLSLIGFSLYAAAIPIWEKYFIWVDGPSAGDWQDALPLGVMVVAFFWSSVTLFLLLHLKLHMNPIIPLVIDLLIWVALIPAVRYSAGYGIFLHWDAAEHDELTDFGWHIFKKVGGLEMGGLVFACLVWVLEVALFTLGCLDTYRWYKARNGAPQSERALDHGEYAQDSQFHVAPPKYEESHSRGIEMHPTSPTAREFVDRQRSLNALVAYTEYQSRWNAALAIYLDYWDLFVGPVEVASVNTTVSPTPVPSSELIPPPPLYYPSQFSQARPIIAAKNESWSFPSSFWWGVASAAYQVEGAVKNEGRGPSIWDVLTHRAVGYTVSNQTGDVANNQYYLYKQDIARIAAIGTRAYSFSISWSRVMPFGRGQVNEQALAHYEDLIDTCIQYGVEPIVTLYHWDLPLYLQNLYGGWLSEDIVDDFVEYARIVFERFGSKVTKWFTVNEPIVFCGTYPLPDGYFKSTSIPSKRQPYYCGQSVLLAHAKAYRLGKSMGLNGTISLKTNGGYKIPLTNSSEDAIATQRAWDFNEGWFANPIFLGGDYPTYLKQYVSTFLRNFTSEEIAAINGSADLFAHDAYTSQYYMAPDAGIDACINNASNSLYPTCANSTYASPWDEGGWNIGYAADPGATWLHKATDWVPAFLHYIQDTWKPSGGIAISEFGFAEPYEELKSLLGDIRLDYARTMYYHDYMQAILLAMSEGVNVIGTLAWSIFDNLEWSQGYTTKFGMQYVNFTTQERYFKSSYFAYVDAFKTYQEG
;
A
#
# COMPACT_ATOMS: atom_id res chain seq x y z
N MET A 1 -10.51 -37.30 -32.04
CA MET A 1 -10.89 -38.54 -31.32
C MET A 1 -10.17 -39.73 -31.96
N PHE A 2 -9.27 -40.41 -31.24
CA PHE A 2 -8.99 -41.83 -31.50
C PHE A 2 -9.82 -42.66 -30.52
N SER A 3 -10.50 -43.69 -31.03
CA SER A 3 -11.55 -44.46 -30.34
C SER A 3 -11.06 -45.12 -29.04
N GLY A 4 -11.89 -45.03 -27.98
CA GLY A 4 -11.63 -45.60 -26.65
C GLY A 4 -11.40 -47.12 -26.62
N GLU A 5 -11.67 -47.82 -27.71
CA GLU A 5 -11.52 -49.27 -27.83
C GLU A 5 -10.05 -49.72 -27.95
N SER A 6 -9.16 -48.86 -28.48
CA SER A 6 -7.74 -49.18 -28.69
C SER A 6 -6.91 -49.08 -27.40
N LYS A 7 -7.30 -48.18 -26.48
CA LYS A 7 -6.65 -48.04 -25.16
C LYS A 7 -7.02 -49.18 -24.21
N ARG A 8 -8.24 -49.70 -24.33
CA ARG A 8 -8.76 -50.78 -23.47
C ARG A 8 -8.07 -52.12 -23.77
N LYS A 9 -7.83 -52.44 -25.05
CA LYS A 9 -7.14 -53.68 -25.47
C LYS A 9 -5.66 -53.74 -25.09
N LEU A 10 -5.00 -52.60 -24.85
CA LEU A 10 -3.60 -52.53 -24.37
C LEU A 10 -3.47 -52.77 -22.86
N GLN A 11 -4.51 -52.48 -22.06
CA GLN A 11 -4.47 -52.64 -20.60
C GLN A 11 -4.89 -54.04 -20.13
N GLU A 12 -5.74 -54.74 -20.89
CA GLU A 12 -6.28 -56.06 -20.50
C GLU A 12 -5.35 -57.24 -20.85
N ALA A 13 -4.25 -57.03 -21.59
CA ALA A 13 -3.33 -58.10 -22.03
C ALA A 13 -2.19 -58.44 -21.06
N ASP A 14 -1.99 -57.69 -19.97
CA ASP A 14 -0.95 -57.99 -18.96
C ASP A 14 -1.54 -58.79 -17.79
N HIS A 15 -1.19 -60.08 -17.69
CA HIS A 15 -1.63 -60.95 -16.58
C HIS A 15 -1.26 -60.40 -15.19
N ARG A 16 -0.29 -59.48 -15.12
CA ARG A 16 0.10 -58.79 -13.88
C ARG A 16 -0.91 -57.74 -13.42
N TRP A 17 -1.89 -57.35 -14.24
CA TRP A 17 -2.89 -56.34 -13.90
C TRP A 17 -3.83 -56.81 -12.78
N ARG A 18 -4.32 -58.05 -12.83
CA ARG A 18 -5.21 -58.61 -11.79
C ARG A 18 -4.49 -58.76 -10.45
N VAL A 19 -3.24 -59.24 -10.47
CA VAL A 19 -2.39 -59.37 -9.27
C VAL A 19 -2.09 -58.00 -8.65
N ARG A 20 -1.79 -57.00 -9.47
CA ARG A 20 -1.55 -55.61 -9.02
C ARG A 20 -2.80 -54.96 -8.45
N SER A 21 -4.00 -55.26 -8.96
CA SER A 21 -5.26 -54.72 -8.43
C SER A 21 -5.66 -55.37 -7.10
N ILE A 22 -5.44 -56.67 -6.92
CA ILE A 22 -5.67 -57.36 -5.65
C ILE A 22 -4.71 -56.87 -4.57
N LEU A 23 -3.42 -56.69 -4.89
CA LEU A 23 -2.44 -56.11 -3.98
C LEU A 23 -2.82 -54.68 -3.55
N LYS A 24 -3.37 -53.87 -4.45
CA LYS A 24 -3.86 -52.51 -4.12
C LYS A 24 -5.02 -52.51 -3.14
N ILE A 25 -5.98 -53.44 -3.29
CA ILE A 25 -7.14 -53.54 -2.39
C ILE A 25 -6.68 -54.00 -1.00
N ILE A 26 -5.78 -54.99 -0.93
CA ILE A 26 -5.22 -55.48 0.33
C ILE A 26 -4.47 -54.36 1.06
N VAL A 27 -3.69 -53.55 0.34
CA VAL A 27 -2.97 -52.39 0.90
C VAL A 27 -3.94 -51.31 1.40
N ALA A 28 -5.02 -51.01 0.67
CA ALA A 28 -6.01 -50.03 1.12
C ALA A 28 -6.73 -50.46 2.41
N VAL A 29 -7.11 -51.74 2.51
CA VAL A 29 -7.78 -52.28 3.71
C VAL A 29 -6.85 -52.30 4.92
N LEU A 30 -5.58 -52.69 4.74
CA LEU A 30 -4.59 -52.70 5.82
C LEU A 30 -4.22 -51.28 6.28
N SER A 31 -4.25 -50.28 5.38
CA SER A 31 -4.03 -48.87 5.70
C SER A 31 -5.12 -48.29 6.61
N LEU A 32 -6.38 -48.65 6.35
CA LEU A 32 -7.52 -48.24 7.19
C LEU A 32 -7.46 -48.85 8.59
N ILE A 33 -6.99 -50.09 8.71
CA ILE A 33 -6.74 -50.76 9.99
C ILE A 33 -5.61 -50.06 10.75
N GLY A 34 -4.51 -49.71 10.08
CA GLY A 34 -3.38 -48.98 10.68
C GLY A 34 -3.77 -47.60 11.20
N PHE A 35 -4.54 -46.83 10.43
CA PHE A 35 -5.05 -45.52 10.86
C PHE A 35 -6.00 -45.64 12.07
N SER A 36 -6.85 -46.66 12.08
CA SER A 36 -7.78 -46.91 13.20
C SER A 36 -7.04 -47.30 14.48
N LEU A 37 -5.96 -48.09 14.36
CA LEU A 37 -5.10 -48.46 15.49
C LEU A 37 -4.29 -47.26 16.01
N TYR A 38 -3.79 -46.41 15.11
CA TYR A 38 -3.08 -45.17 15.47
C TYR A 38 -4.02 -44.19 16.20
N ALA A 39 -5.22 -43.95 15.66
CA ALA A 39 -6.22 -43.10 16.30
C ALA A 39 -6.69 -43.64 17.66
N ALA A 40 -6.78 -44.96 17.82
CA ALA A 40 -7.12 -45.60 19.10
C ALA A 40 -5.97 -45.56 20.12
N ALA A 41 -4.71 -45.43 19.67
CA ALA A 41 -3.55 -45.34 20.55
C ALA A 41 -3.33 -43.94 21.13
N ILE A 42 -3.80 -42.87 20.46
CA ILE A 42 -3.64 -41.47 20.90
C ILE A 42 -4.17 -41.19 22.32
N PRO A 43 -5.38 -41.65 22.72
CA PRO A 43 -5.88 -41.42 24.08
C PRO A 43 -5.12 -42.23 25.14
N ILE A 44 -4.50 -43.35 24.74
CA ILE A 44 -3.65 -44.16 25.63
C ILE A 44 -2.30 -43.46 25.82
N TRP A 45 -1.80 -42.78 24.78
CA TRP A 45 -0.55 -42.02 24.78
C TRP A 45 -0.57 -40.84 25.78
N GLU A 46 -1.66 -40.07 25.82
CA GLU A 46 -1.85 -38.97 26.80
C GLU A 46 -1.87 -39.46 28.26
N LYS A 47 -2.33 -40.69 28.51
CA LYS A 47 -2.55 -41.21 29.87
C LYS A 47 -1.27 -41.67 30.57
N TYR A 48 -0.25 -42.10 29.82
CA TYR A 48 0.92 -42.77 30.40
C TYR A 48 2.26 -42.03 30.21
N PHE A 49 2.34 -40.99 29.35
CA PHE A 49 3.60 -40.27 29.12
C PHE A 49 3.84 -39.10 30.10
N ILE A 50 2.80 -38.59 30.77
CA ILE A 50 2.89 -37.42 31.66
C ILE A 50 3.28 -37.79 33.11
N TRP A 51 3.43 -39.09 33.42
CA TRP A 51 3.86 -39.55 34.76
C TRP A 51 5.03 -40.53 34.66
N VAL A 52 6.19 -40.05 34.22
CA VAL A 52 7.45 -40.80 34.33
C VAL A 52 8.02 -40.61 35.74
N ASP A 53 7.39 -41.25 36.72
CA ASP A 53 7.95 -41.46 38.08
C ASP A 53 7.37 -42.76 38.70
N GLY A 54 7.23 -43.81 37.88
CA GLY A 54 6.68 -45.11 38.28
C GLY A 54 7.67 -46.27 38.10
N PRO A 55 7.56 -47.35 38.88
CA PRO A 55 8.60 -48.38 39.05
C PRO A 55 8.74 -49.39 37.89
N SER A 56 8.18 -49.12 36.70
CA SER A 56 8.28 -49.99 35.53
C SER A 56 9.07 -49.33 34.39
N ALA A 57 10.19 -48.69 34.72
CA ALA A 57 11.14 -48.21 33.71
C ALA A 57 11.81 -49.41 33.03
N GLY A 58 11.42 -49.68 31.77
CA GLY A 58 12.08 -50.67 30.93
C GLY A 58 11.31 -51.96 30.66
N ASP A 59 9.97 -51.95 30.69
CA ASP A 59 9.18 -53.07 30.17
C ASP A 59 8.72 -52.80 28.74
N TRP A 60 8.49 -53.87 27.95
CA TRP A 60 8.15 -53.85 26.51
C TRP A 60 7.04 -52.87 26.07
N GLN A 61 6.25 -52.36 27.02
CA GLN A 61 5.22 -51.35 26.82
C GLN A 61 5.80 -49.99 26.35
N ASP A 62 7.06 -49.68 26.71
CA ASP A 62 7.75 -48.44 26.31
C ASP A 62 8.20 -48.46 24.84
N ALA A 63 8.41 -49.65 24.27
CA ALA A 63 8.84 -49.82 22.87
C ALA A 63 7.66 -49.96 21.88
N LEU A 64 6.44 -50.17 22.40
CA LEU A 64 5.25 -50.33 21.58
C LEU A 64 4.93 -49.10 20.69
N PRO A 65 5.07 -47.85 21.17
CA PRO A 65 4.86 -46.65 20.35
C PRO A 65 5.88 -46.53 19.21
N LEU A 66 7.14 -46.91 19.47
CA LEU A 66 8.22 -46.93 18.48
C LEU A 66 7.97 -47.99 17.40
N GLY A 67 7.48 -49.18 17.77
CA GLY A 67 7.05 -50.20 16.82
C GLY A 67 5.92 -49.72 15.90
N VAL A 68 4.93 -48.99 16.44
CA VAL A 68 3.81 -48.43 15.67
C VAL A 68 4.27 -47.30 14.74
N MET A 69 5.19 -46.44 15.18
CA MET A 69 5.81 -45.41 14.34
C MET A 69 6.64 -46.00 13.22
N VAL A 70 7.48 -47.00 13.50
CA VAL A 70 8.31 -47.68 12.48
C VAL A 70 7.44 -48.37 11.45
N VAL A 71 6.34 -49.02 11.87
CA VAL A 71 5.37 -49.65 10.95
C VAL A 71 4.63 -48.60 10.13
N ALA A 72 4.16 -47.50 10.73
CA ALA A 72 3.51 -46.40 10.01
C ALA A 72 4.45 -45.69 9.01
N PHE A 73 5.74 -45.59 9.35
CA PHE A 73 6.79 -44.98 8.54
C PHE A 73 7.17 -45.87 7.34
N PHE A 74 7.46 -47.15 7.56
CA PHE A 74 7.69 -48.11 6.46
C PHE A 74 6.48 -48.18 5.51
N TRP A 75 5.27 -48.07 6.05
CA TRP A 75 4.04 -48.13 5.28
C TRP A 75 3.81 -46.88 4.41
N SER A 76 4.18 -45.70 4.92
CA SER A 76 4.07 -44.42 4.20
C SER A 76 5.06 -44.35 3.02
N SER A 77 6.30 -44.82 3.21
CA SER A 77 7.32 -44.84 2.15
C SER A 77 7.02 -45.87 1.06
N VAL A 78 6.45 -47.04 1.40
CA VAL A 78 5.98 -48.04 0.41
C VAL A 78 4.77 -47.51 -0.37
N THR A 79 3.85 -46.81 0.30
CA THR A 79 2.68 -46.17 -0.32
C THR A 79 3.10 -45.08 -1.29
N LEU A 80 4.05 -44.22 -0.90
CA LEU A 80 4.61 -43.17 -1.76
C LEU A 80 5.34 -43.75 -2.98
N PHE A 81 6.14 -44.81 -2.78
CA PHE A 81 6.84 -45.52 -3.86
C PHE A 81 5.87 -46.14 -4.88
N LEU A 82 4.78 -46.75 -4.41
CA LEU A 82 3.75 -47.34 -5.27
C LEU A 82 2.89 -46.27 -5.97
N LEU A 83 2.59 -45.14 -5.33
CA LEU A 83 1.88 -44.00 -5.92
C LEU A 83 2.72 -43.29 -6.99
N LEU A 84 4.04 -43.17 -6.78
CA LEU A 84 4.98 -42.67 -7.79
C LEU A 84 5.07 -43.63 -9.00
N HIS A 85 5.03 -44.95 -8.77
CA HIS A 85 4.95 -45.93 -9.86
C HIS A 85 3.60 -45.92 -10.60
N LEU A 86 2.50 -45.52 -9.92
CA LEU A 86 1.18 -45.34 -10.53
C LEU A 86 1.09 -44.08 -11.42
N LYS A 87 1.96 -43.09 -11.21
CA LYS A 87 2.00 -41.81 -11.95
C LYS A 87 2.33 -41.99 -13.44
N LEU A 88 2.94 -43.12 -13.83
CA LEU A 88 3.37 -43.35 -15.21
C LEU A 88 2.27 -43.75 -16.19
N HIS A 89 1.07 -44.17 -15.74
CA HIS A 89 0.07 -44.76 -16.64
C HIS A 89 -1.40 -44.37 -16.39
N MET A 90 -1.69 -43.28 -15.68
CA MET A 90 -3.08 -42.85 -15.43
C MET A 90 -3.39 -41.42 -15.88
N ASN A 91 -4.68 -41.17 -16.10
CA ASN A 91 -5.26 -39.90 -16.56
C ASN A 91 -4.78 -38.70 -15.70
N PRO A 92 -4.35 -37.57 -16.31
CA PRO A 92 -3.67 -36.45 -15.65
C PRO A 92 -4.41 -35.77 -14.48
N ILE A 93 -5.71 -36.00 -14.29
CA ILE A 93 -6.47 -35.45 -13.15
C ILE A 93 -6.17 -36.20 -11.85
N ILE A 94 -5.89 -37.50 -11.92
CA ILE A 94 -5.68 -38.34 -10.73
C ILE A 94 -4.32 -38.04 -10.03
N PRO A 95 -3.21 -37.79 -10.75
CA PRO A 95 -1.97 -37.29 -10.15
C PRO A 95 -2.15 -36.03 -9.31
N LEU A 96 -3.01 -35.11 -9.74
CA LEU A 96 -3.26 -33.84 -9.04
C LEU A 96 -4.01 -34.05 -7.73
N VAL A 97 -4.97 -34.99 -7.71
CA VAL A 97 -5.69 -35.39 -6.49
C VAL A 97 -4.76 -36.14 -5.52
N ILE A 98 -3.87 -36.98 -6.04
CA ILE A 98 -2.88 -37.69 -5.22
C ILE A 98 -1.87 -36.71 -4.60
N ASP A 99 -1.37 -35.75 -5.38
CA ASP A 99 -0.47 -34.70 -4.88
C ASP A 99 -1.18 -33.85 -3.80
N LEU A 100 -2.48 -33.53 -3.98
CA LEU A 100 -3.29 -32.82 -2.98
C LEU A 100 -3.45 -33.61 -1.67
N LEU A 101 -3.69 -34.91 -1.75
CA LEU A 101 -3.83 -35.79 -0.58
C LEU A 101 -2.51 -35.94 0.19
N ILE A 102 -1.38 -35.95 -0.51
CA ILE A 102 -0.04 -35.94 0.11
C ILE A 102 0.17 -34.64 0.90
N TRP A 103 -0.20 -33.49 0.33
CA TRP A 103 -0.11 -32.20 1.02
C TRP A 103 -1.02 -32.09 2.25
N VAL A 104 -2.26 -32.58 2.17
CA VAL A 104 -3.18 -32.62 3.33
C VAL A 104 -2.63 -33.48 4.48
N ALA A 105 -1.86 -34.53 4.16
CA ALA A 105 -1.21 -35.38 5.16
C ALA A 105 0.10 -34.80 5.73
N LEU A 106 0.89 -34.10 4.91
CA LEU A 106 2.18 -33.51 5.31
C LEU A 106 2.03 -32.24 6.14
N ILE A 107 1.01 -31.42 5.87
CA ILE A 107 0.81 -30.14 6.56
C ILE A 107 0.65 -30.32 8.08
N PRO A 108 -0.19 -31.25 8.60
CA PRO A 108 -0.28 -31.50 10.04
C PRO A 108 1.03 -32.01 10.65
N ALA A 109 1.78 -32.86 9.93
CA ALA A 109 3.05 -33.40 10.40
C ALA A 109 4.11 -32.30 10.53
N VAL A 110 4.24 -31.44 9.51
CA VAL A 110 5.13 -30.27 9.54
C VAL A 110 4.71 -29.27 10.61
N ARG A 111 3.39 -29.02 10.77
CA ARG A 111 2.86 -28.11 11.79
C ARG A 111 3.10 -28.63 13.20
N TYR A 112 3.08 -29.95 13.42
CA TYR A 112 3.43 -30.55 14.70
C TYR A 112 4.94 -30.50 14.97
N SER A 113 5.78 -30.80 13.98
CA SER A 113 7.25 -30.68 14.09
C SER A 113 7.71 -29.25 14.38
N ALA A 114 7.09 -28.26 13.72
CA ALA A 114 7.38 -26.84 13.91
C ALA A 114 6.73 -26.26 15.18
N GLY A 115 5.59 -26.81 15.62
CA GLY A 115 4.81 -26.26 16.73
C GLY A 115 5.17 -26.80 18.11
N TYR A 116 5.57 -28.07 18.26
CA TYR A 116 5.66 -28.68 19.60
C TYR A 116 6.78 -29.71 19.83
N GLY A 117 7.40 -30.30 18.79
CA GLY A 117 8.28 -31.47 18.99
C GLY A 117 9.79 -31.20 19.06
N ILE A 118 10.33 -30.39 18.15
CA ILE A 118 11.80 -30.30 17.97
C ILE A 118 12.41 -29.06 18.65
N PHE A 119 11.69 -27.93 18.64
CA PHE A 119 12.26 -26.65 19.11
C PHE A 119 12.16 -26.44 20.61
N LEU A 120 11.12 -26.98 21.29
CA LEU A 120 11.00 -26.89 22.75
C LEU A 120 12.06 -27.71 23.50
N HIS A 121 12.60 -28.77 22.88
CA HIS A 121 13.74 -29.51 23.45
C HIS A 121 15.09 -28.81 23.23
N TRP A 122 15.18 -27.91 22.25
CA TRP A 122 16.37 -27.11 22.02
C TRP A 122 16.44 -25.90 22.97
N ASP A 123 15.31 -25.22 23.17
CA ASP A 123 15.23 -24.02 24.02
C ASP A 123 15.45 -24.33 25.52
N ALA A 124 14.98 -25.50 25.98
CA ALA A 124 15.25 -26.00 27.33
C ALA A 124 16.74 -26.37 27.56
N ALA A 125 17.51 -26.64 26.51
CA ALA A 125 18.93 -26.96 26.61
C ALA A 125 19.83 -25.70 26.67
N GLU A 126 19.30 -24.53 26.30
CA GLU A 126 20.07 -23.29 26.22
C GLU A 126 19.95 -22.43 27.50
N HIS A 127 18.95 -22.69 28.35
CA HIS A 127 18.62 -21.88 29.52
C HIS A 127 19.03 -22.46 30.89
N ASP A 128 19.57 -23.69 30.93
CA ASP A 128 20.16 -24.27 32.15
C ASP A 128 21.69 -24.35 32.04
N GLU A 129 22.38 -23.64 32.93
CA GLU A 129 23.84 -23.64 33.09
C GLU A 129 24.39 -25.06 33.32
N LEU A 130 24.75 -25.80 32.27
CA LEU A 130 25.37 -27.11 32.44
C LEU A 130 26.44 -27.40 31.37
N THR A 131 27.68 -27.08 31.75
CA THR A 131 28.90 -27.75 31.29
C THR A 131 28.92 -29.28 31.55
N ASP A 132 27.83 -29.85 32.06
CA ASP A 132 27.65 -31.30 32.29
C ASP A 132 26.47 -31.93 31.52
N PHE A 133 25.67 -31.16 30.76
CA PHE A 133 24.47 -31.69 30.09
C PHE A 133 24.78 -32.42 28.77
N GLY A 134 25.78 -31.95 28.02
CA GLY A 134 26.16 -32.52 26.73
C GLY A 134 26.64 -33.97 26.78
N TRP A 135 27.15 -34.44 27.94
CA TRP A 135 27.61 -35.82 28.11
C TRP A 135 26.59 -36.77 28.73
N HIS A 136 25.52 -36.26 29.36
CA HIS A 136 24.51 -37.09 30.03
C HIS A 136 23.39 -37.56 29.11
N ILE A 137 23.03 -36.80 28.06
CA ILE A 137 22.10 -37.28 27.01
C ILE A 137 22.68 -38.51 26.30
N PHE A 138 23.97 -38.51 25.97
CA PHE A 138 24.61 -39.66 25.33
C PHE A 138 24.74 -40.91 26.22
N LYS A 139 24.56 -40.78 27.55
CA LYS A 139 24.54 -41.92 28.48
C LYS A 139 23.15 -42.47 28.78
N LYS A 140 22.08 -41.71 28.52
CA LYS A 140 20.68 -42.11 28.81
C LYS A 140 19.86 -42.47 27.57
N VAL A 141 20.28 -42.05 26.38
CA VAL A 141 19.71 -42.53 25.12
C VAL A 141 20.42 -43.85 24.80
N GLY A 142 19.72 -44.98 24.94
CA GLY A 142 20.28 -46.29 24.60
C GLY A 142 20.75 -46.34 23.15
N GLY A 143 21.64 -47.30 22.84
CA GLY A 143 22.18 -47.45 21.49
C GLY A 143 21.11 -47.69 20.40
N LEU A 144 19.90 -48.13 20.82
CA LEU A 144 18.75 -48.34 19.95
C LEU A 144 18.08 -47.02 19.54
N GLU A 145 17.92 -46.07 20.46
CA GLU A 145 17.31 -44.77 20.19
C GLU A 145 18.25 -43.88 19.34
N MET A 146 19.56 -43.92 19.61
CA MET A 146 20.57 -43.29 18.75
C MET A 146 20.63 -43.94 17.36
N GLY A 147 20.52 -45.27 17.29
CA GLY A 147 20.38 -45.99 16.03
C GLY A 147 19.13 -45.58 15.25
N GLY A 148 18.01 -45.35 15.95
CA GLY A 148 16.75 -44.86 15.37
C GLY A 148 16.87 -43.46 14.77
N LEU A 149 17.55 -42.54 15.46
CA LEU A 149 17.77 -41.17 14.96
C LEU A 149 18.72 -41.14 13.76
N VAL A 150 19.82 -41.89 13.80
CA VAL A 150 20.75 -42.00 12.67
C VAL A 150 20.07 -42.66 11.47
N PHE A 151 19.25 -43.70 11.71
CA PHE A 151 18.45 -44.34 10.67
C PHE A 151 17.43 -43.37 10.07
N ALA A 152 16.73 -42.58 10.88
CA ALA A 152 15.79 -41.56 10.41
C ALA A 152 16.47 -40.49 9.53
N CYS A 153 17.65 -40.01 9.93
CA CYS A 153 18.43 -39.05 9.13
C CYS A 153 18.90 -39.64 7.80
N LEU A 154 19.39 -40.88 7.78
CA LEU A 154 19.81 -41.56 6.55
C LEU A 154 18.63 -41.81 5.60
N VAL A 155 17.45 -42.13 6.15
CA VAL A 155 16.23 -42.29 5.35
C VAL A 155 15.75 -40.95 4.80
N TRP A 156 15.82 -39.87 5.57
CA TRP A 156 15.48 -38.53 5.09
C TRP A 156 16.35 -38.10 3.90
N VAL A 157 17.66 -38.37 3.95
CA VAL A 157 18.57 -38.13 2.82
C VAL A 157 18.18 -38.96 1.59
N LEU A 158 17.76 -40.22 1.79
CA LEU A 158 17.30 -41.09 0.71
C LEU A 158 15.99 -40.59 0.07
N GLU A 159 15.05 -40.06 0.87
CA GLU A 159 13.79 -39.50 0.39
C GLU A 159 14.00 -38.22 -0.43
N VAL A 160 14.88 -37.33 0.02
CA VAL A 160 15.26 -36.12 -0.74
C VAL A 160 15.93 -36.50 -2.07
N ALA A 161 16.77 -37.53 -2.07
CA ALA A 161 17.41 -38.02 -3.30
C ALA A 161 16.39 -38.61 -4.29
N LEU A 162 15.44 -39.44 -3.82
CA LEU A 162 14.40 -40.04 -4.66
C LEU A 162 13.40 -38.99 -5.19
N PHE A 163 13.04 -37.99 -4.38
CA PHE A 163 12.25 -36.84 -4.82
C PHE A 163 12.96 -36.05 -5.93
N THR A 164 14.26 -35.78 -5.74
CA THR A 164 15.08 -35.07 -6.74
C THR A 164 15.16 -35.83 -8.06
N LEU A 165 15.32 -37.16 -8.01
CA LEU A 165 15.30 -38.02 -9.20
C LEU A 165 13.93 -38.01 -9.89
N GLY A 166 12.82 -38.04 -9.13
CA GLY A 166 11.47 -37.93 -9.67
C GLY A 166 11.18 -36.59 -10.36
N CYS A 167 11.68 -35.49 -9.80
CA CYS A 167 11.62 -34.16 -10.42
C CYS A 167 12.45 -34.09 -11.71
N LEU A 168 13.64 -34.70 -11.73
CA LEU A 168 14.51 -34.76 -12.92
C LEU A 168 13.87 -35.59 -14.04
N ASP A 169 13.23 -36.72 -13.73
CA ASP A 169 12.53 -37.53 -14.73
C ASP A 169 11.27 -36.82 -15.26
N THR A 170 10.54 -36.10 -14.40
CA THR A 170 9.41 -35.26 -14.81
C THR A 170 9.87 -34.14 -15.76
N TYR A 171 11.00 -33.51 -15.45
CA TYR A 171 11.61 -32.49 -16.30
C TYR A 171 12.11 -33.07 -17.63
N ARG A 172 12.74 -34.25 -17.62
CA ARG A 172 13.17 -34.95 -18.85
C ARG A 172 11.99 -35.34 -19.73
N TRP A 173 10.90 -35.81 -19.13
CA TRP A 173 9.66 -36.09 -19.85
C TRP A 173 9.03 -34.83 -20.44
N TYR A 174 8.99 -33.72 -19.69
CA TYR A 174 8.50 -32.42 -20.17
C TYR A 174 9.36 -31.91 -21.34
N LYS A 175 10.68 -32.04 -21.24
CA LYS A 175 11.63 -31.66 -22.30
C LYS A 175 11.52 -32.57 -23.53
N ALA A 176 11.31 -33.88 -23.35
CA ALA A 176 11.08 -34.81 -24.46
C ALA A 176 9.73 -34.55 -25.15
N ARG A 177 8.69 -34.18 -24.40
CA ARG A 177 7.39 -33.76 -24.92
C ARG A 177 7.46 -32.47 -25.72
N ASN A 178 8.29 -31.51 -25.30
CA ASN A 178 8.41 -30.20 -25.95
C ASN A 178 9.52 -30.11 -27.02
N GLY A 179 10.45 -31.07 -27.05
CA GLY A 179 11.57 -31.16 -28.00
C GLY A 179 11.33 -32.03 -29.24
N ALA A 180 10.12 -32.55 -29.45
CA ALA A 180 9.76 -33.29 -30.66
C ALA A 180 9.64 -32.34 -31.88
N PRO A 181 10.14 -32.74 -33.07
CA PRO A 181 10.21 -31.90 -34.27
C PRO A 181 8.82 -31.44 -34.76
N GLN A 182 8.80 -30.23 -35.32
CA GLN A 182 7.62 -29.43 -35.70
C GLN A 182 6.62 -30.10 -36.65
N SER A 183 6.94 -31.24 -37.28
CA SER A 183 6.09 -31.92 -38.26
C SER A 183 4.90 -32.69 -37.67
N GLU A 184 4.85 -32.91 -36.35
CA GLU A 184 3.69 -33.55 -35.69
C GLU A 184 2.77 -32.57 -34.95
N ARG A 185 3.12 -31.27 -34.90
CA ARG A 185 2.26 -30.20 -34.33
C ARG A 185 1.34 -29.53 -35.35
N ALA A 186 1.47 -29.86 -36.64
CA ALA A 186 0.78 -29.17 -37.74
C ALA A 186 -0.59 -29.77 -38.14
N LEU A 187 -1.24 -30.55 -37.28
CA LEU A 187 -2.58 -31.10 -37.56
C LEU A 187 -3.69 -30.65 -36.58
N ASP A 188 -3.40 -29.70 -35.68
CA ASP A 188 -4.38 -29.21 -34.69
C ASP A 188 -4.65 -27.69 -34.75
N HIS A 189 -4.05 -26.97 -35.71
CA HIS A 189 -4.41 -25.58 -35.99
C HIS A 189 -4.60 -25.37 -37.48
N GLY A 190 -5.86 -25.52 -37.91
CA GLY A 190 -6.31 -25.19 -39.25
C GLY A 190 -6.25 -23.69 -39.52
N GLU A 191 -5.55 -23.38 -40.59
CA GLU A 191 -5.42 -22.12 -41.31
C GLU A 191 -6.75 -21.40 -41.54
N TYR A 192 -6.76 -20.07 -41.40
CA TYR A 192 -7.36 -19.15 -42.38
C TYR A 192 -6.69 -17.77 -42.24
N ALA A 193 -5.67 -17.53 -43.07
CA ALA A 193 -5.21 -16.19 -43.41
C ALA A 193 -4.73 -16.20 -44.87
N GLN A 194 -5.57 -15.66 -45.75
CA GLN A 194 -5.17 -14.85 -46.90
C GLN A 194 -6.46 -14.30 -47.54
N ASP A 195 -6.74 -13.01 -47.35
CA ASP A 195 -6.85 -12.13 -48.52
C ASP A 195 -6.81 -10.63 -48.17
N SER A 196 -6.36 -9.87 -49.16
CA SER A 196 -6.43 -8.41 -49.34
C SER A 196 -5.40 -7.51 -48.63
N GLN A 197 -4.39 -7.12 -49.42
CA GLN A 197 -3.66 -5.86 -49.32
C GLN A 197 -4.61 -4.68 -49.55
N PHE A 198 -4.53 -3.62 -48.74
CA PHE A 198 -4.82 -2.25 -49.20
C PHE A 198 -3.96 -1.22 -48.45
N HIS A 199 -3.08 -0.55 -49.19
CA HIS A 199 -2.44 0.69 -48.79
C HIS A 199 -3.46 1.83 -48.70
N VAL A 200 -3.41 2.63 -47.64
CA VAL A 200 -4.15 3.90 -47.55
C VAL A 200 -3.16 5.02 -47.19
N ALA A 201 -3.01 5.95 -48.12
CA ALA A 201 -2.33 7.24 -47.94
C ALA A 201 -3.29 8.25 -47.23
N PRO A 202 -2.76 9.30 -46.58
CA PRO A 202 -3.56 10.17 -45.71
C PRO A 202 -4.42 11.16 -46.52
N PRO A 203 -5.61 11.56 -46.04
CA PRO A 203 -6.47 12.46 -46.80
C PRO A 203 -6.02 13.91 -46.67
N LYS A 204 -6.01 14.59 -47.83
CA LYS A 204 -5.89 16.03 -47.98
C LYS A 204 -7.22 16.70 -47.61
N TYR A 205 -7.12 17.83 -46.93
CA TYR A 205 -8.17 18.84 -46.80
C TYR A 205 -8.40 19.54 -48.15
N GLU A 206 -9.64 19.60 -48.62
CA GLU A 206 -10.11 20.58 -49.59
C GLU A 206 -11.47 21.14 -49.16
N GLU A 207 -11.53 22.46 -49.04
CA GLU A 207 -12.76 23.24 -48.92
C GLU A 207 -13.58 23.14 -50.22
N SER A 208 -14.89 22.95 -50.10
CA SER A 208 -15.81 23.46 -51.14
C SER A 208 -17.11 23.96 -50.52
N HIS A 209 -17.42 25.20 -50.86
CA HIS A 209 -18.72 25.84 -50.65
C HIS A 209 -19.83 25.08 -51.39
N SER A 210 -20.96 24.84 -50.74
CA SER A 210 -22.25 24.86 -51.45
C SER A 210 -23.38 25.37 -50.56
N ARG A 211 -24.20 26.21 -51.19
CA ARG A 211 -25.29 27.02 -50.65
C ARG A 211 -26.46 26.13 -50.22
N GLY A 212 -27.21 26.61 -49.24
CA GLY A 212 -28.35 25.90 -48.66
C GLY A 212 -29.50 25.61 -49.63
N ILE A 213 -30.23 24.55 -49.30
CA ILE A 213 -31.66 24.40 -49.57
C ILE A 213 -32.24 23.65 -48.36
N GLU A 214 -32.93 24.34 -47.45
CA GLU A 214 -33.89 23.70 -46.55
C GLU A 214 -35.07 23.21 -47.39
N MET A 215 -35.13 21.90 -47.67
CA MET A 215 -36.36 21.28 -48.14
C MET A 215 -37.15 20.82 -46.92
N HIS A 216 -38.23 21.53 -46.61
CA HIS A 216 -39.30 20.97 -45.78
C HIS A 216 -39.98 19.83 -46.54
N PRO A 217 -39.97 18.58 -46.03
CA PRO A 217 -40.65 17.49 -46.69
C PRO A 217 -42.17 17.64 -46.53
N THR A 218 -42.86 17.92 -47.64
CA THR A 218 -44.32 18.06 -47.73
C THR A 218 -45.05 16.76 -48.08
N SER A 219 -44.35 15.62 -48.13
CA SER A 219 -44.99 14.29 -48.26
C SER A 219 -44.75 13.42 -47.01
N PRO A 220 -45.75 12.62 -46.59
CA PRO A 220 -45.62 11.67 -45.47
C PRO A 220 -44.44 10.69 -45.63
N THR A 221 -44.12 10.32 -46.88
CA THR A 221 -43.05 9.37 -47.23
C THR A 221 -41.63 9.92 -47.03
N ALA A 222 -41.43 11.23 -47.17
CA ALA A 222 -40.11 11.85 -46.98
C ALA A 222 -39.76 12.06 -45.50
N ARG A 223 -40.76 12.27 -44.63
CA ARG A 223 -40.55 12.28 -43.16
C ARG A 223 -40.15 10.90 -42.63
N GLU A 224 -40.84 9.85 -43.06
CA GLU A 224 -40.48 8.48 -42.66
C GLU A 224 -39.05 8.09 -43.06
N PHE A 225 -38.56 8.57 -44.21
CA PHE A 225 -37.19 8.30 -44.64
C PHE A 225 -36.16 9.04 -43.78
N VAL A 226 -36.40 10.32 -43.47
CA VAL A 226 -35.51 11.11 -42.58
C VAL A 226 -35.51 10.57 -41.16
N ASP A 227 -36.67 10.14 -40.64
CA ASP A 227 -36.79 9.55 -39.32
C ASP A 227 -36.10 8.18 -39.25
N ARG A 228 -36.24 7.32 -40.28
CA ARG A 228 -35.47 6.07 -40.38
C ARG A 228 -33.97 6.31 -40.46
N GLN A 229 -33.52 7.32 -41.20
CA GLN A 229 -32.10 7.65 -41.29
C GLN A 229 -31.54 8.15 -39.95
N ARG A 230 -32.31 8.94 -39.20
CA ARG A 230 -31.96 9.34 -37.82
C ARG A 230 -31.93 8.15 -36.87
N SER A 231 -32.91 7.25 -36.96
CA SER A 231 -32.93 6.02 -36.15
C SER A 231 -31.76 5.10 -36.49
N LEU A 232 -31.40 4.95 -37.77
CA LEU A 232 -30.24 4.16 -38.22
C LEU A 232 -28.92 4.78 -37.75
N ASN A 233 -28.76 6.10 -37.86
CA ASN A 233 -27.57 6.79 -37.35
C ASN A 233 -27.47 6.68 -35.83
N ALA A 234 -28.58 6.76 -35.10
CA ALA A 234 -28.62 6.54 -33.66
C ALA A 234 -28.29 5.08 -33.30
N LEU A 235 -28.76 4.12 -34.09
CA LEU A 235 -28.45 2.70 -33.91
C LEU A 235 -26.97 2.43 -34.16
N VAL A 236 -26.40 2.95 -35.25
CA VAL A 236 -24.97 2.81 -35.59
C VAL A 236 -24.11 3.45 -34.50
N ALA A 237 -24.43 4.67 -34.05
CA ALA A 237 -23.74 5.32 -32.94
C ALA A 237 -23.84 4.53 -31.63
N TYR A 238 -25.01 3.95 -31.33
CA TYR A 238 -25.20 3.07 -30.17
C TYR A 238 -24.42 1.76 -30.28
N THR A 239 -24.33 1.18 -31.49
CA THR A 239 -23.63 -0.07 -31.74
C THR A 239 -22.10 0.14 -31.69
N GLU A 240 -21.61 1.25 -32.24
CA GLU A 240 -20.20 1.65 -32.12
C GLU A 240 -19.83 1.98 -30.67
N TYR A 241 -20.71 2.69 -29.95
CA TYR A 241 -20.56 2.95 -28.52
C TYR A 241 -20.49 1.64 -27.74
N GLN A 242 -21.44 0.73 -27.91
CA GLN A 242 -21.43 -0.58 -27.24
C GLN A 242 -20.21 -1.43 -27.62
N SER A 243 -19.78 -1.41 -28.87
CA SER A 243 -18.58 -2.13 -29.30
C SER A 243 -17.31 -1.59 -28.62
N ARG A 244 -17.18 -0.26 -28.52
CA ARG A 244 -16.07 0.38 -27.79
C ARG A 244 -16.16 0.11 -26.30
N TRP A 245 -17.36 0.13 -25.73
CA TRP A 245 -17.61 -0.17 -24.31
C TRP A 245 -17.27 -1.62 -23.98
N ASN A 246 -17.65 -2.57 -24.82
CA ASN A 246 -17.32 -3.99 -24.64
C ASN A 246 -15.82 -4.27 -24.82
N ALA A 247 -15.14 -3.58 -25.75
CA ALA A 247 -13.69 -3.69 -25.91
C ALA A 247 -12.94 -3.07 -24.72
N ALA A 248 -13.36 -1.89 -24.24
CA ALA A 248 -12.80 -1.27 -23.05
C ALA A 248 -13.04 -2.11 -21.79
N LEU A 249 -14.24 -2.70 -21.66
CA LEU A 249 -14.58 -3.61 -20.56
C LEU A 249 -13.77 -4.91 -20.59
N ALA A 250 -13.53 -5.48 -21.78
CA ALA A 250 -12.68 -6.65 -21.93
C ALA A 250 -11.23 -6.36 -21.54
N ILE A 251 -10.68 -5.22 -21.99
CA ILE A 251 -9.32 -4.77 -21.60
C ILE A 251 -9.26 -4.48 -20.10
N TYR A 252 -10.30 -3.85 -19.54
CA TYR A 252 -10.40 -3.53 -18.12
C TYR A 252 -10.41 -4.79 -17.22
N LEU A 253 -11.23 -5.79 -17.57
CA LEU A 253 -11.29 -7.05 -16.83
C LEU A 253 -9.97 -7.81 -16.94
N ASP A 254 -9.38 -7.84 -18.14
CA ASP A 254 -8.06 -8.42 -18.38
C ASP A 254 -6.98 -7.72 -17.54
N TYR A 255 -7.02 -6.39 -17.40
CA TYR A 255 -6.03 -5.64 -16.62
C TYR A 255 -6.04 -5.99 -15.12
N TRP A 256 -7.23 -6.04 -14.52
CA TRP A 256 -7.37 -6.47 -13.12
C TRP A 256 -6.91 -7.90 -12.92
N ASP A 257 -7.36 -8.83 -13.77
CA ASP A 257 -7.09 -10.25 -13.58
C ASP A 257 -5.61 -10.59 -13.86
N LEU A 258 -5.01 -9.94 -14.87
CA LEU A 258 -3.61 -10.11 -15.25
C LEU A 258 -2.65 -9.57 -14.19
N PHE A 259 -2.88 -8.33 -13.73
CA PHE A 259 -1.90 -7.65 -12.87
C PHE A 259 -2.19 -7.76 -11.38
N VAL A 260 -3.46 -7.86 -10.95
CA VAL A 260 -3.82 -7.88 -9.52
C VAL A 260 -4.35 -9.25 -9.11
N GLY A 261 -5.38 -9.74 -9.79
CA GLY A 261 -6.07 -10.99 -9.46
C GLY A 261 -7.34 -10.79 -8.62
N PRO A 262 -7.77 -11.81 -7.85
CA PRO A 262 -8.92 -11.72 -6.95
C PRO A 262 -8.70 -10.65 -5.87
N VAL A 263 -9.74 -9.88 -5.56
CA VAL A 263 -9.74 -8.86 -4.51
C VAL A 263 -10.78 -9.18 -3.44
N GLU A 264 -10.54 -8.78 -2.20
CA GLU A 264 -11.51 -8.88 -1.13
C GLU A 264 -12.71 -7.93 -1.37
N VAL A 265 -13.88 -8.34 -0.88
CA VAL A 265 -15.12 -7.55 -0.98
C VAL A 265 -15.62 -7.28 0.42
N ALA A 266 -15.88 -6.02 0.72
CA ALA A 266 -16.44 -5.60 2.00
C ALA A 266 -17.82 -6.22 2.25
N SER A 267 -18.11 -6.53 3.51
CA SER A 267 -19.43 -7.02 3.94
C SER A 267 -20.53 -5.98 3.67
N VAL A 268 -20.21 -4.70 3.86
CA VAL A 268 -21.03 -3.56 3.46
C VAL A 268 -20.51 -3.07 2.11
N ASN A 269 -21.27 -3.31 1.05
CA ASN A 269 -20.91 -3.00 -0.34
C ASN A 269 -21.91 -2.07 -1.04
N THR A 270 -22.69 -1.33 -0.26
CA THR A 270 -23.60 -0.27 -0.72
C THR A 270 -23.50 0.92 0.23
N THR A 271 -23.63 2.13 -0.30
CA THR A 271 -23.48 3.36 0.50
C THR A 271 -24.51 3.40 1.61
N VAL A 272 -24.04 3.57 2.85
CA VAL A 272 -24.91 3.60 4.02
C VAL A 272 -25.53 4.98 4.20
N SER A 273 -26.78 4.99 4.67
CA SER A 273 -27.37 6.23 5.17
C SER A 273 -26.78 6.58 6.53
N PRO A 274 -26.42 7.85 6.78
CA PRO A 274 -25.87 8.24 8.07
C PRO A 274 -26.92 8.13 9.17
N THR A 275 -26.49 7.69 10.34
CA THR A 275 -27.28 7.69 11.58
C THR A 275 -26.74 8.76 12.53
N PRO A 276 -27.59 9.35 13.40
CA PRO A 276 -27.14 10.33 14.39
C PRO A 276 -26.07 9.74 15.31
N VAL A 277 -24.97 10.49 15.50
CA VAL A 277 -23.90 10.09 16.41
C VAL A 277 -24.39 10.23 17.85
N PRO A 278 -24.36 9.17 18.67
CA PRO A 278 -24.81 9.22 20.05
C PRO A 278 -24.00 10.23 20.88
N SER A 279 -24.66 11.04 21.70
CA SER A 279 -23.98 11.99 22.60
C SER A 279 -23.06 11.29 23.61
N SER A 280 -23.31 10.01 23.93
CA SER A 280 -22.45 9.18 24.75
C SER A 280 -21.08 8.90 24.13
N GLU A 281 -20.95 8.99 22.80
CA GLU A 281 -19.65 8.87 22.12
C GLU A 281 -18.85 10.17 22.14
N LEU A 282 -19.50 11.31 22.36
CA LEU A 282 -18.90 12.66 22.37
C LEU A 282 -18.47 13.11 23.76
N ILE A 283 -18.37 12.18 24.71
CA ILE A 283 -17.89 12.44 26.07
C ILE A 283 -16.36 12.29 26.05
N PRO A 284 -15.59 13.35 26.34
CA PRO A 284 -14.13 13.24 26.46
C PRO A 284 -13.74 12.37 27.66
N PRO A 285 -12.52 11.80 27.70
CA PRO A 285 -12.03 11.11 28.90
C PRO A 285 -12.03 12.07 30.10
N PRO A 286 -12.24 11.55 31.33
CA PRO A 286 -12.17 12.39 32.53
C PRO A 286 -10.75 12.96 32.70
N PRO A 287 -10.61 14.17 33.30
CA PRO A 287 -9.30 14.73 33.57
C PRO A 287 -8.52 13.83 34.54
N LEU A 288 -7.22 13.67 34.31
CA LEU A 288 -6.34 12.96 35.23
C LEU A 288 -6.08 13.86 36.47
N TYR A 289 -6.24 13.30 37.67
CA TYR A 289 -6.09 14.03 38.95
C TYR A 289 -4.68 14.58 39.22
N TYR A 290 -3.67 14.07 38.52
CA TYR A 290 -2.29 14.52 38.62
C TYR A 290 -1.75 14.84 37.21
N PRO A 291 -1.26 16.06 36.96
CA PRO A 291 -0.35 16.32 35.83
C PRO A 291 0.81 15.32 35.87
N SER A 292 1.19 14.75 34.73
CA SER A 292 2.38 13.90 34.64
C SER A 292 3.61 14.69 35.14
N GLN A 293 4.19 14.26 36.26
CA GLN A 293 5.19 15.00 37.03
C GLN A 293 6.60 14.99 36.40
N PHE A 294 6.73 14.62 35.13
CA PHE A 294 8.00 14.48 34.43
C PHE A 294 8.18 15.54 33.33
N SER A 295 8.21 16.80 33.74
CA SER A 295 9.13 17.77 33.15
C SER A 295 9.39 18.86 34.19
N GLN A 296 10.62 19.33 34.30
CA GLN A 296 10.89 20.61 34.97
C GLN A 296 10.40 21.81 34.14
N ALA A 297 9.40 21.61 33.26
CA ALA A 297 8.74 22.62 32.45
C ALA A 297 7.25 22.68 32.82
N ARG A 298 6.98 23.43 33.89
CA ARG A 298 5.70 24.07 34.29
C ARG A 298 4.47 23.15 34.57
N PRO A 299 3.67 23.48 35.59
CA PRO A 299 2.49 22.70 35.94
C PRO A 299 1.38 22.81 34.88
N ILE A 300 0.79 21.67 34.52
CA ILE A 300 -0.46 21.53 33.76
C ILE A 300 -1.62 21.93 34.66
N ILE A 301 -1.86 23.23 34.72
CA ILE A 301 -3.10 23.86 34.28
C ILE A 301 -2.57 25.13 33.62
N ALA A 302 -2.21 25.07 32.34
CA ALA A 302 -1.88 26.30 31.64
C ALA A 302 -3.18 27.12 31.63
N ALA A 303 -3.28 28.11 32.52
CA ALA A 303 -4.26 29.17 32.35
C ALA A 303 -4.12 29.62 30.90
N LYS A 304 -5.25 29.64 30.17
CA LYS A 304 -5.30 30.05 28.77
C LYS A 304 -4.35 31.22 28.57
N ASN A 305 -3.41 31.10 27.65
CA ASN A 305 -2.58 32.25 27.31
C ASN A 305 -3.46 33.25 26.56
N GLU A 306 -3.93 34.29 27.25
CA GLU A 306 -4.86 35.28 26.68
C GLU A 306 -4.25 36.09 25.52
N SER A 307 -2.93 36.00 25.31
CA SER A 307 -2.26 36.60 24.14
C SER A 307 -2.26 35.71 22.90
N TRP A 308 -2.70 34.44 23.02
CA TRP A 308 -2.75 33.49 21.92
C TRP A 308 -4.18 33.33 21.41
N SER A 309 -4.33 33.37 20.09
CA SER A 309 -5.59 33.07 19.42
C SER A 309 -5.36 32.51 18.01
N PHE A 310 -6.29 31.65 17.58
CA PHE A 310 -6.49 31.39 16.15
C PHE A 310 -7.50 32.42 15.61
N PRO A 311 -7.19 33.13 14.53
CA PRO A 311 -8.14 34.02 13.88
C PRO A 311 -9.44 33.29 13.53
N SER A 312 -10.57 34.00 13.51
CA SER A 312 -11.86 33.41 13.09
C SER A 312 -11.82 32.83 11.67
N SER A 313 -10.95 33.37 10.81
CA SER A 313 -10.68 32.87 9.46
C SER A 313 -9.73 31.66 9.38
N PHE A 314 -9.11 31.26 10.50
CA PHE A 314 -8.23 30.08 10.54
C PHE A 314 -9.04 28.83 10.26
N TRP A 315 -8.72 28.14 9.18
CA TRP A 315 -9.42 26.92 8.80
C TRP A 315 -8.70 25.70 9.37
N TRP A 316 -9.48 24.75 9.86
CA TRP A 316 -8.93 23.55 10.49
C TRP A 316 -9.80 22.34 10.23
N GLY A 317 -9.18 21.17 10.18
CA GLY A 317 -9.86 19.96 9.75
C GLY A 317 -9.05 18.68 9.95
N VAL A 318 -9.52 17.63 9.31
CA VAL A 318 -8.89 16.30 9.32
C VAL A 318 -8.63 15.83 7.90
N ALA A 319 -7.61 15.00 7.71
CA ALA A 319 -7.17 14.51 6.41
C ALA A 319 -7.26 12.98 6.28
N SER A 320 -7.39 12.53 5.03
CA SER A 320 -7.29 11.14 4.58
C SER A 320 -6.92 11.07 3.09
N ALA A 321 -6.57 9.88 2.59
CA ALA A 321 -6.29 9.65 1.17
C ALA A 321 -7.06 8.44 0.62
N ALA A 322 -7.53 8.54 -0.61
CA ALA A 322 -8.42 7.59 -1.29
C ALA A 322 -7.98 6.13 -1.11
N TYR A 323 -6.77 5.77 -1.55
CA TYR A 323 -6.31 4.38 -1.46
C TYR A 323 -6.18 3.87 -0.02
N GLN A 324 -5.93 4.76 0.94
CA GLN A 324 -5.73 4.39 2.35
C GLN A 324 -7.05 4.14 3.09
N VAL A 325 -8.17 4.72 2.63
CA VAL A 325 -9.46 4.68 3.35
C VAL A 325 -10.63 4.11 2.53
N GLU A 326 -10.68 4.31 1.21
CA GLU A 326 -11.88 4.00 0.42
C GLU A 326 -12.21 2.51 0.38
N GLY A 327 -11.25 1.68 -0.02
CA GLY A 327 -11.52 0.31 -0.45
C GLY A 327 -12.33 0.25 -1.74
N ALA A 328 -13.16 -0.79 -1.87
CA ALA A 328 -14.04 -0.99 -3.05
C ALA A 328 -13.26 -0.94 -4.38
N VAL A 329 -12.07 -1.53 -4.39
CA VAL A 329 -11.03 -1.27 -5.39
C VAL A 329 -11.41 -1.66 -6.81
N LYS A 330 -12.29 -2.65 -7.01
CA LYS A 330 -12.76 -3.14 -8.32
C LYS A 330 -14.21 -2.73 -8.65
N ASN A 331 -14.83 -1.89 -7.81
CA ASN A 331 -16.24 -1.52 -7.95
C ASN A 331 -16.43 -0.33 -8.89
N GLU A 332 -17.58 -0.30 -9.55
CA GLU A 332 -18.06 0.84 -10.34
C GLU A 332 -17.08 1.31 -11.42
N GLY A 333 -16.31 0.38 -11.99
CA GLY A 333 -15.41 0.66 -13.13
C GLY A 333 -14.05 1.25 -12.76
N ARG A 334 -13.66 1.30 -11.49
CA ARG A 334 -12.31 1.75 -11.07
C ARG A 334 -11.20 0.87 -11.67
N GLY A 335 -10.25 1.47 -12.39
CA GLY A 335 -9.05 0.76 -12.85
C GLY A 335 -8.05 0.49 -11.72
N PRO A 336 -7.12 -0.47 -11.86
CA PRO A 336 -6.10 -0.68 -10.83
C PRO A 336 -5.09 0.48 -10.84
N SER A 337 -4.70 0.91 -9.64
CA SER A 337 -3.53 1.74 -9.41
C SER A 337 -2.27 0.89 -9.23
N ILE A 338 -1.10 1.53 -9.16
CA ILE A 338 0.15 0.83 -8.83
C ILE A 338 0.02 0.11 -7.48
N TRP A 339 -0.61 0.71 -6.48
CA TRP A 339 -0.71 0.14 -5.13
C TRP A 339 -1.58 -1.12 -5.06
N ASP A 340 -2.61 -1.23 -5.90
CA ASP A 340 -3.40 -2.46 -6.03
C ASP A 340 -2.50 -3.63 -6.48
N VAL A 341 -1.57 -3.38 -7.41
CA VAL A 341 -0.58 -4.38 -7.82
C VAL A 341 0.45 -4.65 -6.73
N LEU A 342 0.95 -3.60 -6.06
CA LEU A 342 2.01 -3.77 -5.07
C LEU A 342 1.53 -4.64 -3.91
N THR A 343 0.35 -4.35 -3.38
CA THR A 343 -0.22 -5.09 -2.25
C THR A 343 -0.56 -6.55 -2.58
N HIS A 344 -0.86 -6.86 -3.84
CA HIS A 344 -1.22 -8.23 -4.27
C HIS A 344 -0.05 -9.05 -4.83
N ARG A 345 0.93 -8.40 -5.45
CA ARG A 345 1.98 -9.08 -6.24
C ARG A 345 3.39 -8.90 -5.70
N ALA A 346 3.66 -7.83 -4.95
CA ALA A 346 4.95 -7.62 -4.32
C ALA A 346 4.94 -8.26 -2.92
N VAL A 347 5.22 -9.56 -2.85
CA VAL A 347 5.23 -10.32 -1.60
C VAL A 347 6.19 -9.69 -0.59
N GLY A 348 5.68 -9.43 0.62
CA GLY A 348 6.40 -8.82 1.73
C GLY A 348 6.53 -7.30 1.63
N TYR A 349 5.93 -6.66 0.62
CA TYR A 349 6.02 -5.20 0.48
C TYR A 349 5.14 -4.47 1.49
N THR A 350 3.92 -4.95 1.73
CA THR A 350 3.13 -4.54 2.88
C THR A 350 3.28 -5.52 4.03
N VAL A 351 3.22 -5.02 5.26
CA VAL A 351 3.24 -5.87 6.46
C VAL A 351 2.13 -6.92 6.35
N SER A 352 2.52 -8.18 6.54
CA SER A 352 1.62 -9.34 6.42
C SER A 352 0.87 -9.45 5.07
N ASN A 353 1.39 -8.83 3.99
CA ASN A 353 0.75 -8.77 2.67
C ASN A 353 -0.68 -8.19 2.72
N GLN A 354 -0.94 -7.25 3.62
CA GLN A 354 -2.25 -6.60 3.72
C GLN A 354 -2.52 -5.76 2.47
N THR A 355 -3.78 -5.73 2.03
CA THR A 355 -4.24 -5.04 0.82
C THR A 355 -5.17 -3.88 1.13
N GLY A 356 -5.29 -2.96 0.17
CA GLY A 356 -6.23 -1.83 0.20
C GLY A 356 -7.62 -2.19 -0.30
N ASP A 357 -7.93 -3.48 -0.50
CA ASP A 357 -9.17 -3.93 -1.14
C ASP A 357 -10.42 -3.41 -0.43
N VAL A 358 -10.39 -3.46 0.90
CA VAL A 358 -11.46 -3.00 1.80
C VAL A 358 -11.07 -1.72 2.56
N ALA A 359 -9.81 -1.54 2.95
CA ALA A 359 -9.38 -0.41 3.78
C ALA A 359 -10.24 -0.26 5.06
N ASN A 360 -10.61 0.96 5.42
CA ASN A 360 -11.67 1.21 6.41
C ASN A 360 -13.05 1.38 5.74
N ASN A 361 -13.21 0.91 4.51
CA ASN A 361 -14.46 0.85 3.76
C ASN A 361 -15.18 2.20 3.64
N GLN A 362 -14.43 3.30 3.61
CA GLN A 362 -15.00 4.63 3.55
C GLN A 362 -15.82 4.85 2.27
N TYR A 363 -15.51 4.15 1.17
CA TYR A 363 -16.29 4.28 -0.08
C TYR A 363 -17.80 4.09 0.14
N TYR A 364 -18.18 3.23 1.08
CA TYR A 364 -19.58 3.02 1.45
C TYR A 364 -19.99 3.72 2.74
N LEU A 365 -19.03 4.10 3.59
CA LEU A 365 -19.27 4.65 4.93
C LEU A 365 -19.09 6.18 5.03
N TYR A 366 -18.67 6.86 3.94
CA TYR A 366 -18.31 8.28 3.95
C TYR A 366 -19.42 9.17 4.53
N LYS A 367 -20.71 8.87 4.29
CA LYS A 367 -21.80 9.69 4.87
C LYS A 367 -21.84 9.62 6.38
N GLN A 368 -21.68 8.42 6.95
CA GLN A 368 -21.61 8.25 8.39
C GLN A 368 -20.33 8.87 8.95
N ASP A 369 -19.21 8.72 8.24
CA ASP A 369 -17.92 9.28 8.62
C ASP A 369 -17.94 10.82 8.64
N ILE A 370 -18.54 11.47 7.64
CA ILE A 370 -18.76 12.93 7.60
C ILE A 370 -19.71 13.37 8.73
N ALA A 371 -20.77 12.62 9.02
CA ALA A 371 -21.64 12.91 10.15
C ALA A 371 -20.87 12.89 11.49
N ARG A 372 -19.87 12.00 11.63
CA ARG A 372 -18.98 11.96 12.80
C ARG A 372 -18.00 13.13 12.87
N ILE A 373 -17.46 13.58 11.73
CA ILE A 373 -16.64 14.80 11.64
C ILE A 373 -17.43 16.00 12.17
N ALA A 374 -18.65 16.19 11.65
CA ALA A 374 -19.51 17.28 12.05
C ALA A 374 -19.92 17.19 13.53
N ALA A 375 -20.26 15.98 14.00
CA ALA A 375 -20.75 15.77 15.37
C ALA A 375 -19.72 16.16 16.45
N ILE A 376 -18.42 15.91 16.23
CA ILE A 376 -17.38 16.31 17.19
C ILE A 376 -17.01 17.80 17.09
N GLY A 377 -17.39 18.47 15.99
CA GLY A 377 -17.25 19.92 15.79
C GLY A 377 -16.18 20.33 14.79
N THR A 378 -15.61 19.38 14.04
CA THR A 378 -14.60 19.63 13.01
C THR A 378 -15.23 20.28 11.78
N ARG A 379 -14.55 21.28 11.21
CA ARG A 379 -15.13 22.17 10.19
C ARG A 379 -14.68 21.91 8.76
N ALA A 380 -13.61 21.17 8.55
CA ALA A 380 -13.13 20.83 7.22
C ALA A 380 -12.71 19.36 7.12
N TYR A 381 -12.87 18.79 5.93
CA TYR A 381 -12.44 17.44 5.62
C TYR A 381 -11.63 17.45 4.33
N SER A 382 -10.35 17.07 4.46
CA SER A 382 -9.42 16.91 3.35
C SER A 382 -9.38 15.45 2.91
N PHE A 383 -9.65 15.22 1.63
CA PHE A 383 -9.61 13.89 1.02
C PHE A 383 -8.94 13.98 -0.36
N SER A 384 -8.45 12.84 -0.86
CA SER A 384 -7.98 12.75 -2.24
C SER A 384 -9.02 12.08 -3.14
N ILE A 385 -8.97 12.40 -4.43
CA ILE A 385 -9.76 11.72 -5.46
C ILE A 385 -8.88 10.66 -6.10
N SER A 386 -9.38 9.42 -6.22
CA SER A 386 -8.63 8.36 -6.89
C SER A 386 -8.64 8.57 -8.40
N TRP A 387 -7.47 8.88 -8.97
CA TRP A 387 -7.33 9.09 -10.42
C TRP A 387 -7.79 7.86 -11.19
N SER A 388 -7.39 6.68 -10.74
CA SER A 388 -7.78 5.39 -11.34
C SER A 388 -9.29 5.10 -11.25
N ARG A 389 -10.01 5.77 -10.35
CA ARG A 389 -11.48 5.68 -10.28
C ARG A 389 -12.12 6.56 -11.34
N VAL A 390 -11.67 7.82 -11.47
CA VAL A 390 -12.19 8.80 -12.44
C VAL A 390 -11.81 8.46 -13.88
N MET A 391 -10.56 8.07 -14.11
CA MET A 391 -10.03 7.64 -15.41
C MET A 391 -9.39 6.27 -15.22
N PRO A 392 -10.08 5.16 -15.54
CA PRO A 392 -9.59 3.80 -15.26
C PRO A 392 -8.24 3.44 -15.90
N PHE A 393 -7.95 4.03 -17.06
CA PHE A 393 -6.66 3.90 -17.74
C PHE A 393 -5.74 5.11 -17.51
N GLY A 394 -6.10 6.00 -16.59
CA GLY A 394 -5.45 7.29 -16.35
C GLY A 394 -5.61 8.32 -17.46
N ARG A 395 -6.08 7.91 -18.63
CA ARG A 395 -6.34 8.76 -19.79
C ARG A 395 -7.54 8.28 -20.61
N GLY A 396 -8.12 9.18 -21.41
CA GLY A 396 -9.23 8.85 -22.29
C GLY A 396 -10.57 8.76 -21.55
N GLN A 397 -11.14 7.55 -21.46
CA GLN A 397 -12.51 7.36 -20.98
C GLN A 397 -12.67 7.79 -19.51
N VAL A 398 -13.70 8.60 -19.26
CA VAL A 398 -14.12 9.03 -17.93
C VAL A 398 -15.17 8.08 -17.37
N ASN A 399 -15.05 7.77 -16.09
CA ASN A 399 -16.01 6.98 -15.34
C ASN A 399 -17.01 7.91 -14.62
N GLU A 400 -18.23 8.00 -15.14
CA GLU A 400 -19.26 8.87 -14.56
C GLU A 400 -19.69 8.42 -13.15
N GLN A 401 -19.63 7.11 -12.84
CA GLN A 401 -20.00 6.61 -11.51
C GLN A 401 -19.03 7.12 -10.44
N ALA A 402 -17.74 7.21 -10.77
CA ALA A 402 -16.73 7.84 -9.92
C ALA A 402 -17.04 9.31 -9.64
N LEU A 403 -17.36 10.07 -10.68
CA LEU A 403 -17.69 11.48 -10.54
C LEU A 403 -18.94 11.69 -9.68
N ALA A 404 -19.97 10.84 -9.86
CA ALA A 404 -21.16 10.86 -9.03
C ALA A 404 -20.87 10.51 -7.56
N HIS A 405 -19.98 9.54 -7.29
CA HIS A 405 -19.56 9.21 -5.93
C HIS A 405 -18.90 10.41 -5.22
N TYR A 406 -17.90 11.04 -5.84
CA TYR A 406 -17.22 12.19 -5.24
C TYR A 406 -18.13 13.42 -5.16
N GLU A 407 -19.07 13.58 -6.11
CA GLU A 407 -20.11 14.62 -6.01
C GLU A 407 -20.97 14.44 -4.76
N ASP A 408 -21.46 13.22 -4.50
CA ASP A 408 -22.28 12.91 -3.32
C ASP A 408 -21.47 13.03 -2.02
N LEU A 409 -20.17 12.69 -2.03
CA LEU A 409 -19.26 12.93 -0.90
C LEU A 409 -19.12 14.43 -0.61
N ILE A 410 -18.83 15.25 -1.61
CA ILE A 410 -18.71 16.71 -1.50
C ILE A 410 -20.01 17.34 -1.03
N ASP A 411 -21.14 16.93 -1.62
CA ASP A 411 -22.47 17.43 -1.24
C ASP A 411 -22.82 17.02 0.19
N THR A 412 -22.42 15.82 0.63
CA THR A 412 -22.60 15.39 2.01
C THR A 412 -21.75 16.23 2.97
N CYS A 413 -20.50 16.56 2.64
CA CYS A 413 -19.67 17.49 3.43
C CYS A 413 -20.41 18.82 3.62
N ILE A 414 -20.85 19.43 2.51
CA ILE A 414 -21.55 20.72 2.52
C ILE A 414 -22.85 20.64 3.33
N GLN A 415 -23.63 19.57 3.19
CA GLN A 415 -24.87 19.36 3.94
C GLN A 415 -24.65 19.34 5.46
N TYR A 416 -23.53 18.76 5.90
CA TYR A 416 -23.14 18.69 7.31
C TYR A 416 -22.35 19.92 7.79
N GLY A 417 -22.18 20.94 6.96
CA GLY A 417 -21.42 22.14 7.31
C GLY A 417 -19.91 21.91 7.42
N VAL A 418 -19.40 20.86 6.76
CA VAL A 418 -17.98 20.52 6.67
C VAL A 418 -17.46 21.01 5.33
N GLU A 419 -16.42 21.83 5.33
CA GLU A 419 -15.78 22.32 4.11
C GLU A 419 -14.98 21.18 3.43
N PRO A 420 -15.27 20.82 2.16
CA PRO A 420 -14.49 19.85 1.42
C PRO A 420 -13.18 20.48 0.91
N ILE A 421 -12.05 19.82 1.18
CA ILE A 421 -10.73 20.16 0.67
C ILE A 421 -10.23 18.97 -0.16
N VAL A 422 -9.79 19.22 -1.39
CA VAL A 422 -9.51 18.13 -2.35
C VAL A 422 -8.05 18.07 -2.73
N THR A 423 -7.48 16.87 -2.66
CA THR A 423 -6.17 16.53 -3.25
C THR A 423 -6.37 15.73 -4.54
N LEU A 424 -5.81 16.17 -5.68
CA LEU A 424 -6.02 15.52 -6.97
C LEU A 424 -5.25 14.20 -7.08
N TYR A 425 -3.99 14.16 -6.60
CA TYR A 425 -3.15 12.98 -6.67
C TYR A 425 -2.47 12.68 -5.33
N HIS A 426 -2.70 11.47 -4.84
CA HIS A 426 -2.13 10.96 -3.60
C HIS A 426 -1.55 9.55 -3.81
N TRP A 427 -0.51 9.49 -4.64
CA TRP A 427 0.37 8.34 -4.87
C TRP A 427 -0.27 7.12 -5.58
N ASP A 428 -1.57 7.17 -5.88
CA ASP A 428 -2.34 6.08 -6.47
C ASP A 428 -2.38 6.12 -8.01
N LEU A 429 -1.20 6.22 -8.63
CA LEU A 429 -1.04 6.31 -10.08
C LEU A 429 -1.80 5.17 -10.80
N PRO A 430 -2.63 5.46 -11.83
CA PRO A 430 -3.24 4.43 -12.66
C PRO A 430 -2.18 3.49 -13.26
N LEU A 431 -2.32 2.19 -13.00
CA LEU A 431 -1.36 1.17 -13.44
C LEU A 431 -1.13 1.19 -14.95
N TYR A 432 -2.16 1.56 -15.72
CA TYR A 432 -2.06 1.65 -17.16
C TYR A 432 -0.96 2.64 -17.60
N LEU A 433 -0.88 3.83 -16.98
CA LEU A 433 0.13 4.83 -17.30
C LEU A 433 1.54 4.38 -16.87
N GLN A 434 1.62 3.69 -15.72
CA GLN A 434 2.87 3.06 -15.26
C GLN A 434 3.41 2.07 -16.30
N ASN A 435 2.56 1.21 -16.85
CA ASN A 435 2.96 0.20 -17.82
C ASN A 435 3.15 0.76 -19.24
N LEU A 436 2.41 1.82 -19.60
CA LEU A 436 2.46 2.40 -20.95
C LEU A 436 3.80 3.10 -21.23
N TYR A 437 4.26 3.93 -20.30
CA TYR A 437 5.46 4.75 -20.51
C TYR A 437 6.30 4.97 -19.24
N GLY A 438 6.03 4.25 -18.14
CA GLY A 438 6.77 4.39 -16.89
C GLY A 438 6.22 5.44 -15.93
N GLY A 439 4.99 5.92 -16.15
CA GLY A 439 4.30 6.86 -15.25
C GLY A 439 5.09 8.16 -15.05
N TRP A 440 5.39 8.51 -13.79
CA TRP A 440 6.05 9.78 -13.46
C TRP A 440 7.49 9.92 -14.00
N LEU A 441 8.11 8.84 -14.47
CA LEU A 441 9.41 8.92 -15.13
C LEU A 441 9.36 9.52 -16.54
N SER A 442 8.17 9.63 -17.13
CA SER A 442 7.96 10.24 -18.45
C SER A 442 7.23 11.57 -18.32
N GLU A 443 7.63 12.56 -19.11
CA GLU A 443 6.89 13.83 -19.22
C GLU A 443 5.52 13.66 -19.90
N ASP A 444 5.25 12.54 -20.57
CA ASP A 444 3.91 12.24 -21.13
C ASP A 444 2.81 12.24 -20.05
N ILE A 445 3.18 11.96 -18.79
CA ILE A 445 2.29 12.02 -17.63
C ILE A 445 1.70 13.41 -17.40
N VAL A 446 2.41 14.46 -17.83
CA VAL A 446 2.06 15.84 -17.55
C VAL A 446 0.69 16.18 -18.16
N ASP A 447 0.50 15.86 -19.44
CA ASP A 447 -0.75 16.21 -20.13
C ASP A 447 -1.90 15.28 -19.72
N ASP A 448 -1.62 14.00 -19.44
CA ASP A 448 -2.63 13.08 -18.91
C ASP A 448 -3.11 13.51 -17.50
N PHE A 449 -2.20 13.98 -16.63
CA PHE A 449 -2.57 14.54 -15.32
C PHE A 449 -3.36 15.85 -15.45
N VAL A 450 -2.97 16.73 -16.37
CA VAL A 450 -3.67 18.01 -16.60
C VAL A 450 -5.09 17.77 -17.13
N GLU A 451 -5.28 16.79 -18.01
CA GLU A 451 -6.62 16.42 -18.49
C GLU A 451 -7.50 15.84 -17.36
N TYR A 452 -6.93 14.98 -16.51
CA TYR A 452 -7.60 14.52 -15.30
C TYR A 452 -7.98 15.69 -14.38
N ALA A 453 -7.05 16.61 -14.10
CA ALA A 453 -7.31 17.80 -13.30
C ALA A 453 -8.42 18.67 -13.91
N ARG A 454 -8.44 18.86 -15.24
CA ARG A 454 -9.49 19.58 -15.96
C ARG A 454 -10.87 19.01 -15.66
N ILE A 455 -11.03 17.68 -15.81
CA ILE A 455 -12.31 16.98 -15.58
C ILE A 455 -12.78 17.17 -14.13
N VAL A 456 -11.88 17.02 -13.17
CA VAL A 456 -12.19 17.18 -11.74
C VAL A 456 -12.54 18.63 -11.40
N PHE A 457 -11.78 19.61 -11.91
CA PHE A 457 -12.06 21.02 -11.72
C PHE A 457 -13.38 21.45 -12.36
N GLU A 458 -13.70 20.97 -13.57
CA GLU A 458 -14.98 21.26 -14.22
C GLU A 458 -16.16 20.70 -13.42
N ARG A 459 -16.02 19.50 -12.87
CA ARG A 459 -17.11 18.85 -12.13
C ARG A 459 -17.33 19.48 -10.75
N PHE A 460 -16.27 19.78 -10.00
CA PHE A 460 -16.40 20.14 -8.58
C PHE A 460 -15.93 21.55 -8.23
N GLY A 461 -15.35 22.30 -9.18
CA GLY A 461 -14.77 23.64 -8.98
C GLY A 461 -15.74 24.70 -8.44
N SER A 462 -17.04 24.51 -8.62
CA SER A 462 -18.06 25.41 -8.05
C SER A 462 -18.38 25.14 -6.57
N LYS A 463 -18.00 23.96 -6.05
CA LYS A 463 -18.31 23.49 -4.68
C LYS A 463 -17.06 23.43 -3.78
N VAL A 464 -15.88 23.26 -4.37
CA VAL A 464 -14.61 23.10 -3.67
C VAL A 464 -13.73 24.33 -3.86
N THR A 465 -13.28 24.92 -2.75
CA THR A 465 -12.53 26.17 -2.69
C THR A 465 -11.05 26.00 -2.33
N LYS A 466 -10.63 24.81 -1.92
CA LYS A 466 -9.24 24.51 -1.54
C LYS A 466 -8.77 23.25 -2.23
N TRP A 467 -7.71 23.39 -3.01
CA TRP A 467 -7.18 22.34 -3.87
C TRP A 467 -5.69 22.11 -3.64
N PHE A 468 -5.32 20.84 -3.53
CA PHE A 468 -3.95 20.38 -3.62
C PHE A 468 -3.79 19.53 -4.87
N THR A 469 -2.85 19.87 -5.73
CA THR A 469 -2.58 19.12 -6.96
C THR A 469 -1.93 17.78 -6.65
N VAL A 470 -0.85 17.78 -5.88
CA VAL A 470 -0.05 16.60 -5.58
C VAL A 470 0.30 16.57 -4.09
N ASN A 471 0.17 15.39 -3.49
CA ASN A 471 0.61 15.10 -2.13
C ASN A 471 2.07 14.66 -2.08
N GLU A 472 2.87 15.28 -1.21
CA GLU A 472 4.22 14.87 -0.82
C GLU A 472 5.10 14.34 -1.96
N PRO A 473 5.38 15.15 -2.99
CA PRO A 473 6.13 14.66 -4.15
C PRO A 473 7.57 14.25 -3.82
N ILE A 474 8.14 14.77 -2.74
CA ILE A 474 9.47 14.40 -2.28
C ILE A 474 9.49 12.91 -1.88
N VAL A 475 8.47 12.42 -1.18
CA VAL A 475 8.42 11.05 -0.69
C VAL A 475 8.22 10.07 -1.83
N PHE A 476 7.14 10.22 -2.60
CA PHE A 476 6.85 9.23 -3.62
C PHE A 476 7.91 9.26 -4.71
N CYS A 477 8.37 10.43 -5.19
CA CYS A 477 9.44 10.47 -6.17
C CYS A 477 10.77 9.94 -5.62
N GLY A 478 11.09 10.18 -4.34
CA GLY A 478 12.30 9.68 -3.69
C GLY A 478 12.47 8.15 -3.77
N THR A 479 11.36 7.42 -3.95
CA THR A 479 11.33 5.96 -4.02
C THR A 479 10.71 5.43 -5.31
N TYR A 480 10.34 6.30 -6.25
CA TYR A 480 9.67 5.93 -7.50
C TYR A 480 10.64 5.45 -8.58
N PRO A 481 10.31 4.37 -9.33
CA PRO A 481 9.12 3.53 -9.21
C PRO A 481 9.14 2.61 -7.98
N LEU A 482 7.97 2.48 -7.35
CA LEU A 482 7.76 1.67 -6.15
C LEU A 482 7.23 0.26 -6.47
N PRO A 483 7.64 -0.81 -5.73
CA PRO A 483 8.88 -0.88 -4.99
C PRO A 483 10.08 -0.85 -5.92
N ASP A 484 11.24 -0.50 -5.38
CA ASP A 484 12.50 -0.55 -6.13
C ASP A 484 12.68 -1.94 -6.77
N GLY A 485 13.08 -1.93 -8.05
CA GLY A 485 13.26 -3.14 -8.82
C GLY A 485 11.99 -3.89 -9.20
N TYR A 486 10.78 -3.37 -9.00
CA TYR A 486 9.55 -3.99 -9.51
C TYR A 486 9.23 -3.54 -10.93
N PHE A 487 8.99 -2.24 -11.14
CA PHE A 487 8.76 -1.66 -12.47
C PHE A 487 10.09 -1.37 -13.17
N LYS A 488 10.59 -2.33 -13.95
CA LYS A 488 11.91 -2.25 -14.60
C LYS A 488 11.92 -1.67 -16.02
N SER A 489 10.77 -1.26 -16.54
CA SER A 489 10.65 -0.75 -17.91
C SER A 489 11.13 0.69 -18.03
N THR A 490 12.41 0.93 -17.74
CA THR A 490 13.06 2.23 -17.91
C THR A 490 14.56 2.06 -18.13
N SER A 491 15.16 2.94 -18.94
CA SER A 491 16.61 3.05 -19.11
C SER A 491 17.24 4.08 -18.17
N ILE A 492 16.44 4.78 -17.36
CA ILE A 492 16.92 5.80 -16.43
C ILE A 492 17.61 5.10 -15.25
N PRO A 493 18.86 5.45 -14.91
CA PRO A 493 19.54 4.89 -13.73
C PRO A 493 18.77 5.19 -12.43
N SER A 494 18.69 4.24 -11.50
CA SER A 494 17.89 4.34 -10.26
C SER A 494 18.14 5.63 -9.48
N LYS A 495 19.40 6.01 -9.23
CA LYS A 495 19.76 7.27 -8.54
C LYS A 495 19.34 8.57 -9.25
N ARG A 496 18.89 8.49 -10.51
CA ARG A 496 18.38 9.62 -11.29
C ARG A 496 16.86 9.63 -11.41
N GLN A 497 16.20 8.49 -11.23
CA GLN A 497 14.75 8.31 -11.36
C GLN A 497 13.94 9.29 -10.49
N PRO A 498 14.30 9.55 -9.21
CA PRO A 498 13.58 10.53 -8.39
C PRO A 498 13.48 11.91 -9.03
N TYR A 499 14.54 12.34 -9.72
CA TYR A 499 14.62 13.68 -10.29
C TYR A 499 13.86 13.80 -11.61
N TYR A 500 13.77 12.74 -12.41
CA TYR A 500 12.85 12.69 -13.55
C TYR A 500 11.39 12.75 -13.06
N CYS A 501 11.06 11.98 -12.03
CA CYS A 501 9.74 12.05 -11.37
C CYS A 501 9.43 13.47 -10.88
N GLY A 502 10.34 14.09 -10.13
CA GLY A 502 10.13 15.45 -9.62
C GLY A 502 10.01 16.51 -10.71
N GLN A 503 10.74 16.40 -11.83
CA GLN A 503 10.59 17.30 -12.96
C GLN A 503 9.19 17.18 -13.60
N SER A 504 8.74 15.95 -13.88
CA SER A 504 7.39 15.69 -14.40
C SER A 504 6.30 16.23 -13.45
N VAL A 505 6.46 16.04 -12.14
CA VAL A 505 5.51 16.54 -11.14
C VAL A 505 5.45 18.06 -11.10
N LEU A 506 6.59 18.76 -11.12
CA LEU A 506 6.61 20.23 -11.14
C LEU A 506 5.89 20.79 -12.37
N LEU A 507 6.12 20.19 -13.54
CA LEU A 507 5.46 20.59 -14.79
C LEU A 507 3.95 20.29 -14.76
N ALA A 508 3.56 19.11 -14.27
CA ALA A 508 2.16 18.71 -14.12
C ALA A 508 1.41 19.61 -13.14
N HIS A 509 2.01 19.90 -11.98
CA HIS A 509 1.51 20.84 -10.99
C HIS A 509 1.32 22.24 -11.58
N ALA A 510 2.37 22.79 -12.21
CA ALA A 510 2.34 24.14 -12.76
C ALA A 510 1.24 24.28 -13.82
N LYS A 511 1.14 23.33 -14.76
CA LYS A 511 0.08 23.34 -15.78
C LYS A 511 -1.31 23.20 -15.17
N ALA A 512 -1.51 22.30 -14.20
CA ALA A 512 -2.80 22.14 -13.52
C ALA A 512 -3.21 23.40 -12.74
N TYR A 513 -2.27 24.05 -12.04
CA TYR A 513 -2.49 25.33 -11.38
C TYR A 513 -2.96 26.40 -12.37
N ARG A 514 -2.20 26.61 -13.46
CA ARG A 514 -2.55 27.62 -14.48
C ARG A 514 -3.88 27.32 -15.14
N LEU A 515 -4.17 26.05 -15.42
CA LEU A 515 -5.46 25.61 -15.94
C LEU A 515 -6.60 25.99 -14.98
N GLY A 516 -6.53 25.58 -13.72
CA GLY A 516 -7.56 25.90 -12.73
C GLY A 516 -7.80 27.41 -12.57
N LYS A 517 -6.72 28.22 -12.58
CA LYS A 517 -6.83 29.68 -12.58
C LYS A 517 -7.47 30.23 -13.86
N SER A 518 -7.12 29.69 -15.03
CA SER A 518 -7.71 30.11 -16.31
C SER A 518 -9.21 29.76 -16.43
N MET A 519 -9.66 28.74 -15.71
CA MET A 519 -11.08 28.35 -15.61
C MET A 519 -11.88 29.24 -14.63
N GLY A 520 -11.22 30.18 -13.95
CA GLY A 520 -11.89 31.08 -13.00
C GLY A 520 -12.23 30.43 -11.66
N LEU A 521 -11.47 29.41 -11.23
CA LEU A 521 -11.63 28.86 -9.88
C LEU A 521 -11.28 29.93 -8.83
N ASN A 522 -12.27 30.33 -8.03
CA ASN A 522 -12.16 31.36 -7.00
C ASN A 522 -11.42 30.90 -5.72
N GLY A 523 -10.95 29.65 -5.70
CA GLY A 523 -10.30 29.00 -4.57
C GLY A 523 -8.77 28.98 -4.62
N THR A 524 -8.15 28.42 -3.58
CA THR A 524 -6.71 28.18 -3.53
C THR A 524 -6.34 26.89 -4.26
N ILE A 525 -5.22 26.91 -4.95
CA ILE A 525 -4.59 25.76 -5.60
C ILE A 525 -3.11 25.78 -5.23
N SER A 526 -2.64 24.70 -4.61
CA SER A 526 -1.23 24.51 -4.24
C SER A 526 -0.81 23.04 -4.45
N LEU A 527 0.40 22.68 -4.04
CA LEU A 527 0.81 21.30 -3.80
C LEU A 527 1.23 21.15 -2.34
N LYS A 528 1.14 19.94 -1.79
CA LYS A 528 1.59 19.66 -0.41
C LYS A 528 3.02 19.15 -0.46
N THR A 529 3.93 19.89 0.17
CA THR A 529 5.31 19.44 0.40
C THR A 529 5.38 18.72 1.75
N ASN A 530 6.49 18.06 2.06
CA ASN A 530 6.67 17.41 3.36
C ASN A 530 8.12 17.47 3.81
N GLY A 531 8.34 17.07 5.05
CA GLY A 531 9.65 17.06 5.69
C GLY A 531 9.57 17.60 7.10
N GLY A 532 10.55 18.42 7.47
CA GLY A 532 10.68 18.89 8.84
C GLY A 532 11.86 19.83 9.03
N TYR A 533 11.89 20.50 10.17
CA TYR A 533 12.98 21.42 10.48
C TYR A 533 14.32 20.69 10.51
N LYS A 534 15.29 21.28 9.82
CA LYS A 534 16.65 20.76 9.71
C LYS A 534 17.55 21.55 10.64
N ILE A 535 17.94 20.90 11.72
CA ILE A 535 18.77 21.49 12.77
C ILE A 535 20.20 21.05 12.50
N PRO A 536 21.20 21.95 12.39
CA PRO A 536 22.58 21.50 12.31
C PRO A 536 22.95 20.78 13.62
N LEU A 537 23.57 19.59 13.52
CA LEU A 537 23.91 18.78 14.69
C LEU A 537 24.91 19.51 15.60
N THR A 538 25.86 20.22 14.99
CA THR A 538 26.83 21.07 15.68
C THR A 538 26.88 22.46 15.06
N ASN A 539 27.56 23.40 15.73
CA ASN A 539 27.82 24.74 15.19
C ASN A 539 28.96 24.81 14.16
N SER A 540 29.37 23.66 13.58
CA SER A 540 30.43 23.62 12.57
C SER A 540 29.97 24.17 11.23
N SER A 541 30.91 24.71 10.44
CA SER A 541 30.65 25.15 9.07
C SER A 541 30.21 24.00 8.17
N GLU A 542 30.73 22.81 8.42
CA GLU A 542 30.48 21.59 7.68
C GLU A 542 29.04 21.13 7.86
N ASP A 543 28.53 21.11 9.10
CA ASP A 543 27.13 20.77 9.38
C ASP A 543 26.17 21.82 8.85
N ALA A 544 26.55 23.10 8.87
CA ALA A 544 25.75 24.16 8.24
C ALA A 544 25.62 23.94 6.72
N ILE A 545 26.70 23.57 6.03
CA ILE A 545 26.66 23.25 4.59
C ILE A 545 25.82 21.99 4.35
N ALA A 546 26.01 20.93 5.14
CA ALA A 546 25.23 19.70 5.03
C ALA A 546 23.73 19.95 5.24
N THR A 547 23.38 20.78 6.23
CA THR A 547 22.00 21.21 6.50
C THR A 547 21.42 21.96 5.31
N GLN A 548 22.16 22.89 4.70
CA GLN A 548 21.71 23.58 3.48
C GLN A 548 21.52 22.61 2.31
N ARG A 549 22.40 21.63 2.13
CA ARG A 549 22.23 20.59 1.10
C ARG A 549 20.98 19.75 1.38
N ALA A 550 20.71 19.41 2.63
CA ALA A 550 19.49 18.71 2.99
C ALA A 550 18.22 19.53 2.67
N TRP A 551 18.23 20.85 2.90
CA TRP A 551 17.15 21.74 2.43
C TRP A 551 17.01 21.73 0.91
N ASP A 552 18.10 21.91 0.17
CA ASP A 552 18.10 21.97 -1.31
C ASP A 552 17.55 20.68 -1.96
N PHE A 553 17.87 19.51 -1.39
CA PHE A 553 17.49 18.19 -1.92
C PHE A 553 16.15 17.66 -1.37
N ASN A 554 15.49 18.39 -0.47
CA ASN A 554 14.22 17.98 0.14
C ASN A 554 13.13 19.04 -0.10
N GLU A 555 12.85 19.96 0.82
CA GLU A 555 11.78 20.96 0.68
C GLU A 555 12.10 21.97 -0.41
N GLY A 556 13.35 22.44 -0.47
CA GLY A 556 13.84 23.37 -1.49
C GLY A 556 13.70 22.83 -2.92
N TRP A 557 13.66 21.49 -3.09
CA TRP A 557 13.48 20.85 -4.40
C TRP A 557 12.21 21.33 -5.10
N PHE A 558 11.10 21.43 -4.37
CA PHE A 558 9.82 21.89 -4.92
C PHE A 558 9.49 23.33 -4.52
N ALA A 559 9.90 23.76 -3.32
CA ALA A 559 9.60 25.09 -2.83
C ALA A 559 10.39 26.20 -3.55
N ASN A 560 11.66 26.01 -3.89
CA ASN A 560 12.42 27.04 -4.61
C ASN A 560 11.86 27.29 -6.01
N PRO A 561 11.57 26.27 -6.84
CA PRO A 561 10.94 26.52 -8.13
C PRO A 561 9.63 27.30 -8.00
N ILE A 562 8.79 26.97 -7.02
CA ILE A 562 7.48 27.59 -6.88
C ILE A 562 7.54 29.00 -6.30
N PHE A 563 8.39 29.25 -5.30
CA PHE A 563 8.38 30.50 -4.55
C PHE A 563 9.57 31.43 -4.85
N LEU A 564 10.66 30.91 -5.41
CA LEU A 564 11.93 31.61 -5.59
C LEU A 564 12.43 31.60 -7.04
N GLY A 565 11.53 31.85 -8.01
CA GLY A 565 11.94 32.24 -9.36
C GLY A 565 11.87 31.15 -10.43
N GLY A 566 11.21 30.01 -10.19
CA GLY A 566 10.87 29.04 -11.24
C GLY A 566 11.91 27.94 -11.49
N ASP A 567 12.99 27.87 -10.71
CA ASP A 567 14.08 26.91 -10.94
C ASP A 567 14.59 26.28 -9.63
N TYR A 568 15.35 25.20 -9.76
CA TYR A 568 15.89 24.41 -8.65
C TYR A 568 16.89 25.19 -7.77
N PRO A 569 17.01 24.84 -6.47
CA PRO A 569 18.03 25.41 -5.59
C PRO A 569 19.45 25.01 -6.03
N THR A 570 20.45 25.77 -5.61
CA THR A 570 21.82 25.72 -6.15
C THR A 570 22.43 24.33 -6.18
N TYR A 571 22.44 23.59 -5.06
CA TYR A 571 23.13 22.29 -5.01
C TYR A 571 22.36 21.22 -5.78
N LEU A 572 21.03 21.24 -5.71
CA LEU A 572 20.21 20.33 -6.50
C LEU A 572 20.38 20.60 -8.00
N LYS A 573 20.32 21.87 -8.41
CA LYS A 573 20.46 22.29 -9.81
C LYS A 573 21.78 21.81 -10.40
N GLN A 574 22.89 21.99 -9.68
CA GLN A 574 24.21 21.50 -10.09
C GLN A 574 24.21 20.00 -10.39
N TYR A 575 23.53 19.20 -9.56
CA TYR A 575 23.42 17.76 -9.76
C TYR A 575 22.51 17.39 -10.94
N VAL A 576 21.28 17.90 -10.96
CA VAL A 576 20.28 17.48 -11.96
C VAL A 576 20.61 17.97 -13.36
N SER A 577 21.28 19.12 -13.51
CA SER A 577 21.71 19.65 -14.82
C SER A 577 22.71 18.72 -15.56
N THR A 578 23.25 17.70 -14.88
CA THR A 578 24.15 16.72 -15.50
C THR A 578 23.41 15.64 -16.30
N PHE A 579 22.09 15.52 -16.16
CA PHE A 579 21.30 14.49 -16.85
C PHE A 579 19.86 14.87 -17.18
N LEU A 580 19.23 15.79 -16.44
CA LEU A 580 17.95 16.37 -16.82
C LEU A 580 18.14 17.50 -17.83
N ARG A 581 17.10 17.72 -18.63
CA ARG A 581 17.01 18.95 -19.41
C ARG A 581 16.75 20.13 -18.47
N ASN A 582 17.27 21.29 -18.83
CA ASN A 582 16.87 22.53 -18.16
C ASN A 582 15.41 22.84 -18.49
N PHE A 583 14.75 23.54 -17.56
CA PHE A 583 13.47 24.16 -17.86
C PHE A 583 13.63 25.23 -18.93
N THR A 584 12.66 25.29 -19.84
CA THR A 584 12.50 26.39 -20.79
C THR A 584 12.08 27.66 -20.06
N SER A 585 12.22 28.83 -20.70
CA SER A 585 11.77 30.10 -20.10
C SER A 585 10.27 30.11 -19.84
N GLU A 586 9.48 29.45 -20.70
CA GLU A 586 8.04 29.29 -20.55
C GLU A 586 7.70 28.40 -19.35
N GLU A 587 8.44 27.32 -19.12
CA GLU A 587 8.24 26.44 -17.97
C GLU A 587 8.64 27.11 -16.66
N ILE A 588 9.77 27.82 -16.62
CA ILE A 588 10.19 28.64 -15.47
C ILE A 588 9.09 29.63 -15.11
N ALA A 589 8.53 30.35 -16.10
CA ALA A 589 7.45 31.28 -15.89
C ALA A 589 6.15 30.59 -15.43
N ALA A 590 5.86 29.39 -15.92
CA ALA A 590 4.69 28.62 -15.52
C ALA A 590 4.80 28.11 -14.08
N ILE A 591 5.97 27.62 -13.66
CA ILE A 591 6.24 27.09 -12.31
C ILE A 591 6.32 28.23 -11.28
N ASN A 592 6.96 29.34 -11.61
CA ASN A 592 7.14 30.43 -10.66
C ASN A 592 5.78 31.03 -10.21
N GLY A 593 5.50 30.98 -8.92
CA GLY A 593 4.24 31.42 -8.34
C GLY A 593 3.05 30.52 -8.66
N SER A 594 3.26 29.22 -8.91
CA SER A 594 2.18 28.25 -9.17
C SER A 594 1.51 27.69 -7.90
N ALA A 595 1.55 28.41 -6.79
CA ALA A 595 0.88 28.04 -5.56
C ALA A 595 0.33 29.28 -4.86
N ASP A 596 -0.93 29.23 -4.42
CA ASP A 596 -1.54 30.36 -3.73
C ASP A 596 -1.11 30.44 -2.25
N LEU A 597 -0.82 29.30 -1.64
CA LEU A 597 -0.33 29.15 -0.27
C LEU A 597 0.79 28.10 -0.18
N PHE A 598 1.59 28.13 0.88
CA PHE A 598 2.56 27.07 1.15
C PHE A 598 1.90 25.98 1.98
N ALA A 599 1.67 24.81 1.39
CA ALA A 599 1.14 23.65 2.10
C ALA A 599 2.26 22.68 2.45
N HIS A 600 2.35 22.32 3.72
CA HIS A 600 3.39 21.44 4.23
C HIS A 600 2.86 20.39 5.21
N ASP A 601 3.28 19.16 4.99
CA ASP A 601 3.01 17.99 5.82
C ASP A 601 4.13 17.90 6.87
N ALA A 602 3.88 18.52 8.01
CA ALA A 602 4.88 18.96 8.98
C ALA A 602 4.92 18.05 10.22
N TYR A 603 5.39 16.82 10.07
CA TYR A 603 5.26 15.85 11.15
C TYR A 603 6.30 15.97 12.27
N THR A 604 7.56 16.26 11.92
CA THR A 604 8.71 16.09 12.83
C THR A 604 9.89 17.01 12.49
N SER A 605 11.05 16.79 13.11
CA SER A 605 12.31 17.51 12.86
C SER A 605 13.50 16.58 13.11
N GLN A 606 14.68 16.94 12.59
CA GLN A 606 15.90 16.12 12.68
C GLN A 606 17.15 16.98 12.77
N TYR A 607 18.20 16.42 13.37
CA TYR A 607 19.54 16.96 13.29
C TYR A 607 20.23 16.50 12.00
N TYR A 608 21.03 17.38 11.39
CA TYR A 608 21.76 17.15 10.16
C TYR A 608 23.25 17.45 10.33
N MET A 609 24.09 16.63 9.71
CA MET A 609 25.54 16.73 9.85
C MET A 609 26.26 16.39 8.54
N ALA A 610 27.50 16.86 8.41
CA ALA A 610 28.35 16.46 7.31
C ALA A 610 28.69 14.95 7.38
N PRO A 611 28.89 14.28 6.23
CA PRO A 611 29.41 12.92 6.21
C PRO A 611 30.77 12.83 6.91
N ASP A 612 31.06 11.74 7.62
CA ASP A 612 32.34 11.52 8.31
C ASP A 612 33.56 11.66 7.38
N ALA A 613 33.42 11.22 6.12
CA ALA A 613 34.47 11.32 5.12
C ALA A 613 34.62 12.73 4.51
N GLY A 614 33.75 13.67 4.88
CA GLY A 614 33.64 15.01 4.31
C GLY A 614 32.70 15.09 3.11
N ILE A 615 32.12 16.28 2.90
CA ILE A 615 31.15 16.56 1.83
C ILE A 615 31.81 16.36 0.45
N ASP A 616 33.03 16.86 0.24
CA ASP A 616 33.74 16.74 -1.04
C ASP A 616 34.04 15.29 -1.41
N ALA A 617 34.44 14.46 -0.44
CA ALA A 617 34.66 13.04 -0.67
C ALA A 617 33.37 12.32 -1.05
N CYS A 618 32.24 12.70 -0.45
CA CYS A 618 30.92 12.17 -0.80
C CYS A 618 30.51 12.59 -2.23
N ILE A 619 30.65 13.87 -2.59
CA ILE A 619 30.28 14.38 -3.92
C ILE A 619 31.08 13.69 -5.03
N ASN A 620 32.36 13.38 -4.77
CA ASN A 620 33.24 12.70 -5.73
C ASN A 620 33.06 11.17 -5.75
N ASN A 621 32.15 10.60 -4.95
CA ASN A 621 31.89 9.16 -4.90
C ASN A 621 30.39 8.88 -5.10
N ALA A 622 29.98 8.69 -6.35
CA ALA A 622 28.59 8.37 -6.70
C ALA A 622 28.07 7.05 -6.09
N SER A 623 28.95 6.19 -5.56
CA SER A 623 28.57 4.95 -4.86
C SER A 623 28.30 5.18 -3.36
N ASN A 624 28.64 6.34 -2.81
CA ASN A 624 28.31 6.69 -1.42
C ASN A 624 26.77 6.67 -1.24
N SER A 625 26.29 6.18 -0.10
CA SER A 625 24.85 6.09 0.22
C SER A 625 24.21 7.46 0.42
N LEU A 626 24.98 8.46 0.88
CA LEU A 626 24.52 9.83 1.06
C LEU A 626 24.56 10.65 -0.23
N TYR A 627 25.25 10.18 -1.28
CA TYR A 627 25.26 10.85 -2.58
C TYR A 627 23.88 10.76 -3.25
N PRO A 628 23.32 11.87 -3.79
CA PRO A 628 23.98 13.15 -4.09
C PRO A 628 23.82 14.23 -3.01
N THR A 629 22.92 14.06 -2.05
CA THR A 629 22.64 15.07 -1.02
C THR A 629 23.86 15.36 -0.15
N CYS A 630 24.66 14.34 0.17
CA CYS A 630 25.86 14.42 1.00
C CYS A 630 25.64 15.16 2.33
N ALA A 631 24.52 14.82 2.97
CA ALA A 631 24.18 15.21 4.33
C ALA A 631 23.67 13.97 5.06
N ASN A 632 24.14 13.76 6.29
CA ASN A 632 23.64 12.71 7.17
C ASN A 632 22.63 13.30 8.16
N SER A 633 21.79 12.46 8.76
CA SER A 633 20.75 12.90 9.70
C SER A 633 20.63 11.97 10.88
N THR A 634 20.20 12.51 12.02
CA THR A 634 19.90 11.76 13.25
C THR A 634 18.76 12.40 14.02
N TYR A 635 18.07 11.62 14.84
CA TYR A 635 17.10 12.14 15.81
C TYR A 635 17.73 12.44 17.16
N ALA A 636 18.98 12.01 17.42
CA ALA A 636 19.65 12.23 18.69
C ALA A 636 20.56 13.46 18.65
N SER A 637 20.61 14.20 19.75
CA SER A 637 21.59 15.27 19.96
C SER A 637 23.03 14.72 19.96
N PRO A 638 24.05 15.58 19.90
CA PRO A 638 25.44 15.16 20.06
C PRO A 638 25.66 14.32 21.35
N TRP A 639 26.57 13.35 21.30
CA TRP A 639 26.87 12.48 22.45
C TRP A 639 27.47 13.23 23.64
N ASP A 640 28.21 14.31 23.40
CA ASP A 640 28.71 15.23 24.43
C ASP A 640 27.61 16.09 25.06
N GLU A 641 26.44 16.20 24.41
CA GLU A 641 25.20 16.75 24.96
C GLU A 641 24.25 15.67 25.51
N GLY A 642 24.72 14.43 25.62
CA GLY A 642 23.99 13.31 26.24
C GLY A 642 23.26 12.39 25.27
N GLY A 643 23.28 12.65 23.95
CA GLY A 643 22.70 11.75 22.95
C GLY A 643 21.19 11.59 23.05
N TRP A 644 20.48 12.62 23.51
CA TRP A 644 19.03 12.57 23.73
C TRP A 644 18.26 12.71 22.41
N ASN A 645 17.21 11.92 22.24
CA ASN A 645 16.32 12.10 21.10
C ASN A 645 15.63 13.47 21.13
N ILE A 646 15.40 14.01 19.93
CA ILE A 646 14.74 15.29 19.67
C ILE A 646 13.30 15.35 20.18
N GLY A 647 12.70 14.19 20.46
CA GLY A 647 11.36 14.07 21.00
C GLY A 647 11.02 12.61 21.32
N TYR A 648 9.84 12.40 21.89
CA TYR A 648 9.30 11.07 22.14
C TYR A 648 9.09 10.33 20.80
N ALA A 649 9.61 9.11 20.67
CA ALA A 649 9.49 8.33 19.44
C ALA A 649 8.06 7.80 19.25
N ALA A 650 7.60 7.78 18.01
CA ALA A 650 6.33 7.17 17.63
C ALA A 650 6.43 5.64 17.59
N ASP A 651 5.37 5.00 17.08
CA ASP A 651 5.35 3.56 16.81
C ASP A 651 6.58 3.08 15.99
N PRO A 652 7.15 1.89 16.28
CA PRO A 652 8.27 1.34 15.51
C PRO A 652 8.00 1.13 14.01
N GLY A 653 6.74 1.06 13.57
CA GLY A 653 6.40 1.08 12.14
C GLY A 653 6.58 2.45 11.49
N ALA A 654 6.69 3.52 12.29
CA ALA A 654 6.96 4.89 11.87
C ALA A 654 8.26 5.41 12.51
N THR A 655 9.38 4.72 12.32
CA THR A 655 10.70 5.08 12.91
C THR A 655 11.18 6.50 12.56
N TRP A 656 10.62 7.07 11.49
CA TRP A 656 10.92 8.42 11.03
C TRP A 656 10.23 9.51 11.88
N LEU A 657 9.31 9.15 12.77
CA LEU A 657 8.46 10.09 13.48
C LEU A 657 8.85 10.21 14.96
N HIS A 658 9.19 11.43 15.37
CA HIS A 658 9.35 11.82 16.77
C HIS A 658 8.49 13.04 17.07
N LYS A 659 7.99 13.16 18.31
CA LYS A 659 7.26 14.32 18.84
C LYS A 659 8.24 15.48 19.06
N ALA A 660 8.74 16.05 17.96
CA ALA A 660 9.68 17.17 17.92
C ALA A 660 8.93 18.52 17.90
N THR A 661 7.86 18.64 18.68
CA THR A 661 6.92 19.78 18.65
C THR A 661 7.58 21.11 18.98
N ASP A 662 8.66 21.09 19.75
CA ASP A 662 9.40 22.29 20.17
C ASP A 662 10.09 23.01 19.00
N TRP A 663 10.31 22.31 17.89
CA TRP A 663 10.96 22.84 16.69
C TRP A 663 9.97 23.38 15.64
N VAL A 664 8.67 23.16 15.83
CA VAL A 664 7.62 23.65 14.93
C VAL A 664 7.66 25.19 14.77
N PRO A 665 7.83 26.00 15.83
CA PRO A 665 7.88 27.46 15.65
C PRO A 665 9.07 27.90 14.78
N ALA A 666 10.25 27.34 15.05
CA ALA A 666 11.45 27.61 14.24
C ALA A 666 11.26 27.18 12.78
N PHE A 667 10.56 26.06 12.55
CA PHE A 667 10.25 25.62 11.21
C PHE A 667 9.35 26.59 10.45
N LEU A 668 8.27 27.05 11.10
CA LEU A 668 7.30 27.95 10.50
C LEU A 668 7.94 29.32 10.19
N HIS A 669 8.82 29.82 11.07
CA HIS A 669 9.66 30.99 10.77
C HIS A 669 10.55 30.74 9.56
N TYR A 670 11.25 29.60 9.50
CA TYR A 670 12.10 29.27 8.35
C TYR A 670 11.32 29.25 7.03
N ILE A 671 10.12 28.65 7.02
CA ILE A 671 9.25 28.63 5.82
C ILE A 671 8.90 30.07 5.41
N GLN A 672 8.44 30.88 6.37
CA GLN A 672 8.03 32.27 6.12
C GLN A 672 9.20 33.12 5.61
N ASP A 673 10.36 33.03 6.23
CA ASP A 673 11.51 33.90 5.93
C ASP A 673 12.20 33.51 4.62
N THR A 674 12.22 32.21 4.31
CA THR A 674 12.90 31.66 3.13
C THR A 674 12.02 31.78 1.88
N TRP A 675 10.80 31.23 1.91
CA TRP A 675 9.93 31.14 0.73
C TRP A 675 8.86 32.23 0.66
N LYS A 676 8.62 32.96 1.75
CA LYS A 676 7.75 34.15 1.79
C LYS A 676 6.39 33.96 1.11
N PRO A 677 5.63 32.90 1.45
CA PRO A 677 4.39 32.60 0.77
C PRO A 677 3.33 33.66 1.04
N SER A 678 2.93 34.39 0.00
CA SER A 678 2.02 35.54 0.14
C SER A 678 0.62 35.17 0.66
N GLY A 679 0.12 33.97 0.33
CA GLY A 679 -1.15 33.45 0.88
C GLY A 679 -1.03 32.74 2.22
N GLY A 680 0.14 32.78 2.86
CA GLY A 680 0.38 32.15 4.16
C GLY A 680 0.78 30.67 4.10
N ILE A 681 0.95 30.10 5.29
CA ILE A 681 1.38 28.72 5.52
C ILE A 681 0.20 27.88 6.00
N ALA A 682 -0.01 26.74 5.35
CA ALA A 682 -0.95 25.72 5.76
C ALA A 682 -0.19 24.47 6.20
N ILE A 683 -0.44 24.00 7.41
CA ILE A 683 0.07 22.69 7.85
C ILE A 683 -0.93 21.65 7.34
N SER A 684 -0.66 21.10 6.17
CA SER A 684 -1.63 20.32 5.41
C SER A 684 -1.72 18.86 5.83
N GLU A 685 -0.76 18.39 6.64
CA GLU A 685 -0.82 17.18 7.46
C GLU A 685 0.10 17.33 8.68
N PHE A 686 -0.33 16.80 9.82
CA PHE A 686 0.50 16.55 10.99
C PHE A 686 -0.23 15.53 11.87
N GLY A 687 0.51 14.65 12.55
CA GLY A 687 -0.09 13.52 13.23
C GLY A 687 0.94 12.67 13.98
N PHE A 688 0.45 11.72 14.78
CA PHE A 688 1.31 10.85 15.58
C PHE A 688 0.84 9.40 15.56
N ALA A 689 1.77 8.49 15.31
CA ALA A 689 1.52 7.06 15.45
C ALA A 689 1.70 6.63 16.92
N GLU A 690 0.61 6.28 17.59
CA GLU A 690 0.63 5.85 18.99
C GLU A 690 1.43 4.54 19.11
N PRO A 691 2.49 4.50 19.94
CA PRO A 691 3.34 3.31 20.02
C PRO A 691 2.57 2.05 20.44
N TYR A 692 2.78 0.98 19.68
CA TYR A 692 2.25 -0.36 19.93
C TYR A 692 0.72 -0.42 20.02
N GLU A 693 0.01 0.52 19.39
CA GLU A 693 -1.46 0.55 19.44
C GLU A 693 -2.09 -0.71 18.82
N GLU A 694 -1.45 -1.33 17.82
CA GLU A 694 -1.88 -2.62 17.24
C GLU A 694 -1.95 -3.74 18.29
N LEU A 695 -1.09 -3.72 19.30
CA LEU A 695 -1.01 -4.77 20.32
C LEU A 695 -2.11 -4.64 21.39
N LYS A 696 -2.87 -3.53 21.38
CA LYS A 696 -3.95 -3.29 22.34
C LYS A 696 -5.22 -4.02 21.90
N SER A 697 -5.86 -4.73 22.82
CA SER A 697 -7.11 -5.47 22.56
C SER A 697 -8.35 -4.89 23.26
N LEU A 698 -8.14 -4.09 24.31
CA LEU A 698 -9.22 -3.42 25.03
C LEU A 698 -9.52 -2.06 24.39
N LEU A 699 -10.77 -1.83 24.00
CA LEU A 699 -11.20 -0.58 23.41
C LEU A 699 -10.88 0.64 24.30
N GLY A 700 -10.94 0.49 25.63
CA GLY A 700 -10.56 1.55 26.56
C GLY A 700 -9.09 1.98 26.42
N ASP A 701 -8.18 1.02 26.28
CA ASP A 701 -6.73 1.26 26.16
C ASP A 701 -6.37 1.88 24.79
N ILE A 702 -7.11 1.50 23.74
CA ILE A 702 -6.97 2.07 22.39
C ILE A 702 -7.45 3.53 22.40
N ARG A 703 -8.63 3.78 22.99
CA ARG A 703 -9.24 5.12 22.99
C ARG A 703 -8.47 6.11 23.87
N LEU A 704 -7.68 5.66 24.84
CA LEU A 704 -6.78 6.50 25.62
C LEU A 704 -5.37 6.50 25.00
N ASP A 705 -5.24 7.20 23.89
CA ASP A 705 -4.01 7.36 23.10
C ASP A 705 -3.19 8.57 23.58
N TYR A 706 -2.48 8.37 24.69
CA TYR A 706 -1.81 9.44 25.43
C TYR A 706 -0.72 10.15 24.61
N ALA A 707 0.14 9.42 23.91
CA ALA A 707 1.25 10.04 23.20
C ALA A 707 0.76 10.92 22.02
N ARG A 708 -0.24 10.44 21.28
CA ARG A 708 -0.93 11.18 20.23
C ARG A 708 -1.68 12.39 20.79
N THR A 709 -2.35 12.23 21.93
CA THR A 709 -3.03 13.35 22.62
C THR A 709 -2.04 14.46 22.98
N MET A 710 -0.89 14.11 23.55
CA MET A 710 0.15 15.07 23.89
C MET A 710 0.82 15.68 22.65
N TYR A 711 0.96 14.92 21.57
CA TYR A 711 1.43 15.46 20.29
C TYR A 711 0.51 16.59 19.80
N TYR A 712 -0.79 16.33 19.65
CA TYR A 712 -1.72 17.38 19.19
C TYR A 712 -1.78 18.57 20.13
N HIS A 713 -1.81 18.34 21.44
CA HIS A 713 -1.78 19.41 22.44
C HIS A 713 -0.55 20.33 22.25
N ASP A 714 0.66 19.76 22.23
CA ASP A 714 1.90 20.54 22.16
C ASP A 714 2.12 21.16 20.78
N TYR A 715 1.70 20.47 19.72
CA TYR A 715 1.77 21.00 18.36
C TYR A 715 0.86 22.22 18.19
N MET A 716 -0.35 22.21 18.73
CA MET A 716 -1.25 23.39 18.69
C MET A 716 -0.69 24.57 19.46
N GLN A 717 -0.05 24.34 20.62
CA GLN A 717 0.65 25.41 21.34
C GLN A 717 1.82 25.98 20.52
N ALA A 718 2.56 25.12 19.83
CA ALA A 718 3.67 25.56 18.99
C ALA A 718 3.22 26.42 17.80
N ILE A 719 2.09 26.09 17.17
CA ILE A 719 1.49 26.94 16.11
C ILE A 719 1.06 28.29 16.69
N LEU A 720 0.34 28.29 17.81
CA LEU A 720 -0.11 29.54 18.47
C LEU A 720 1.08 30.43 18.85
N LEU A 721 2.17 29.84 19.34
CA LEU A 721 3.42 30.55 19.62
C LEU A 721 3.97 31.21 18.35
N ALA A 722 4.15 30.45 17.26
CA ALA A 722 4.65 30.99 15.99
C ALA A 722 3.76 32.12 15.45
N MET A 723 2.45 31.97 15.53
CA MET A 723 1.49 33.00 15.12
C MET A 723 1.58 34.25 16.00
N SER A 724 1.75 34.08 17.31
CA SER A 724 1.95 35.21 18.24
C SER A 724 3.26 35.97 17.98
N GLU A 725 4.23 35.31 17.34
CA GLU A 725 5.50 35.89 16.89
C GLU A 725 5.44 36.47 15.46
N GLY A 726 4.26 36.45 14.82
CA GLY A 726 4.02 37.06 13.52
C GLY A 726 4.13 36.13 12.31
N VAL A 727 4.20 34.81 12.50
CA VAL A 727 4.13 33.86 11.39
C VAL A 727 2.71 33.72 10.88
N ASN A 728 2.51 33.90 9.56
CA ASN A 728 1.21 33.83 8.90
C ASN A 728 0.78 32.38 8.64
N VAL A 729 0.41 31.66 9.68
CA VAL A 729 -0.23 30.34 9.58
C VAL A 729 -1.73 30.52 9.42
N ILE A 730 -2.30 29.91 8.38
CA ILE A 730 -3.69 30.14 7.98
C ILE A 730 -4.61 28.94 8.18
N GLY A 731 -4.05 27.74 8.36
CA GLY A 731 -4.85 26.56 8.65
C GLY A 731 -4.06 25.28 8.86
N THR A 732 -4.73 24.28 9.44
CA THR A 732 -4.13 22.97 9.76
C THR A 732 -5.06 21.81 9.43
N LEU A 733 -4.50 20.65 9.06
CA LEU A 733 -5.24 19.41 8.85
C LEU A 733 -4.57 18.27 9.60
N ALA A 734 -5.29 17.65 10.51
CA ALA A 734 -4.77 16.52 11.28
C ALA A 734 -4.78 15.22 10.45
N TRP A 735 -3.62 14.57 10.34
CA TRP A 735 -3.48 13.22 9.82
C TRP A 735 -3.53 12.20 10.97
N SER A 736 -4.54 11.34 11.06
CA SER A 736 -5.70 11.27 10.18
C SER A 736 -6.97 11.11 10.97
N ILE A 737 -8.08 11.26 10.25
CA ILE A 737 -9.41 11.07 10.83
C ILE A 737 -9.61 9.64 11.38
N PHE A 738 -9.06 8.62 10.72
CA PHE A 738 -9.31 7.21 10.98
C PHE A 738 -8.03 6.41 10.97
N ASP A 739 -7.98 5.34 11.77
CA ASP A 739 -7.04 4.27 11.48
C ASP A 739 -7.30 3.76 10.04
N ASN A 740 -6.23 3.62 9.28
CA ASN A 740 -6.29 3.39 7.83
C ASN A 740 -5.13 2.48 7.38
N LEU A 741 -5.04 2.20 6.07
CA LEU A 741 -3.89 1.48 5.50
C LEU A 741 -2.71 2.44 5.31
N GLU A 742 -1.69 2.33 6.16
CA GLU A 742 -0.49 3.16 6.18
C GLU A 742 0.58 2.58 5.24
N TRP A 743 0.28 2.57 3.93
CA TRP A 743 1.20 2.17 2.86
C TRP A 743 1.87 0.81 3.11
N SER A 744 3.20 0.75 3.17
CA SER A 744 3.96 -0.48 3.42
C SER A 744 3.78 -1.02 4.84
N GLN A 745 3.34 -0.20 5.81
CA GLN A 745 3.02 -0.67 7.15
C GLN A 745 1.65 -1.35 7.24
N GLY A 746 0.86 -1.35 6.15
CA GLY A 746 -0.47 -1.95 6.17
C GLY A 746 -1.34 -1.31 7.25
N TYR A 747 -2.03 -2.11 8.04
CA TYR A 747 -2.88 -1.65 9.14
C TYR A 747 -2.17 -1.67 10.49
N THR A 748 -0.86 -1.97 10.59
CA THR A 748 -0.20 -2.12 11.90
C THR A 748 0.02 -0.76 12.56
N THR A 749 0.56 0.20 11.82
CA THR A 749 0.76 1.58 12.29
C THR A 749 -0.55 2.35 12.30
N LYS A 750 -0.89 2.97 13.44
CA LYS A 750 -2.16 3.68 13.64
C LYS A 750 -1.94 5.19 13.71
N PHE A 751 -2.48 5.95 12.77
CA PHE A 751 -2.46 7.43 12.82
C PHE A 751 -3.80 8.07 13.21
N GLY A 752 -4.87 7.26 13.27
CA GLY A 752 -6.22 7.78 13.39
C GLY A 752 -6.52 8.39 14.75
N MET A 753 -7.19 9.55 14.74
CA MET A 753 -7.88 10.10 15.90
C MET A 753 -9.21 9.37 16.19
N GLN A 754 -9.63 8.48 15.28
CA GLN A 754 -10.68 7.50 15.51
C GLN A 754 -10.14 6.09 15.28
N TYR A 755 -10.42 5.21 16.24
CA TYR A 755 -10.17 3.79 16.10
C TYR A 755 -11.13 3.19 15.08
N VAL A 756 -10.62 2.34 14.19
CA VAL A 756 -11.43 1.54 13.28
C VAL A 756 -11.27 0.06 13.64
N ASN A 757 -12.39 -0.59 13.96
CA ASN A 757 -12.43 -2.04 13.98
C ASN A 757 -12.49 -2.54 12.54
N PHE A 758 -11.37 -2.97 11.96
CA PHE A 758 -11.32 -3.40 10.55
C PHE A 758 -12.17 -4.65 10.23
N THR A 759 -12.64 -5.39 11.24
CA THR A 759 -13.56 -6.52 11.04
C THR A 759 -15.01 -6.04 10.93
N THR A 760 -15.47 -5.19 11.86
CA THR A 760 -16.87 -4.71 11.90
C THR A 760 -17.09 -3.41 11.16
N GLN A 761 -16.01 -2.70 10.82
CA GLN A 761 -15.99 -1.35 10.28
C GLN A 761 -16.59 -0.29 11.24
N GLU A 762 -16.70 -0.59 12.53
CA GLU A 762 -17.12 0.40 13.53
C GLU A 762 -16.01 1.40 13.84
N ARG A 763 -16.41 2.65 14.14
CA ARG A 763 -15.51 3.77 14.48
C ARG A 763 -15.71 4.20 15.92
N TYR A 764 -14.62 4.55 16.61
CA TYR A 764 -14.66 5.05 17.99
C TYR A 764 -13.72 6.25 18.17
N PHE A 765 -14.21 7.36 18.74
CA PHE A 765 -13.36 8.52 19.03
C PHE A 765 -12.28 8.20 20.08
N LYS A 766 -11.03 8.56 19.79
CA LYS A 766 -9.91 8.50 20.74
C LYS A 766 -9.72 9.85 21.45
N SER A 767 -8.99 9.85 22.56
CA SER A 767 -8.71 11.04 23.37
C SER A 767 -8.03 12.17 22.59
N SER A 768 -7.18 11.82 21.63
CA SER A 768 -6.50 12.78 20.76
C SER A 768 -7.45 13.67 19.96
N TYR A 769 -8.59 13.15 19.47
CA TYR A 769 -9.54 13.97 18.71
C TYR A 769 -10.19 15.02 19.60
N PHE A 770 -10.52 14.66 20.84
CA PHE A 770 -11.06 15.62 21.80
C PHE A 770 -10.05 16.73 22.09
N ALA A 771 -8.78 16.39 22.30
CA ALA A 771 -7.72 17.39 22.51
C ALA A 771 -7.52 18.31 21.30
N TYR A 772 -7.54 17.76 20.08
CA TYR A 772 -7.43 18.55 18.85
C TYR A 772 -8.58 19.56 18.72
N VAL A 773 -9.83 19.13 18.93
CA VAL A 773 -11.00 20.03 18.88
C VAL A 773 -11.02 21.03 20.03
N ASP A 774 -10.61 20.62 21.24
CA ASP A 774 -10.59 21.49 22.42
C ASP A 774 -9.61 22.67 22.26
N ALA A 775 -8.50 22.47 21.56
CA ALA A 775 -7.58 23.55 21.23
C ALA A 775 -8.28 24.69 20.46
N PHE A 776 -9.12 24.37 19.45
CA PHE A 776 -9.88 25.40 18.72
C PHE A 776 -11.03 25.97 19.54
N LYS A 777 -11.73 25.17 20.34
CA LYS A 777 -12.77 25.69 21.25
C LYS A 777 -12.21 26.69 22.26
N THR A 778 -10.95 26.50 22.68
CA THR A 778 -10.28 27.35 23.67
C THR A 778 -9.65 28.60 23.07
N TYR A 779 -9.01 28.47 21.91
CA TYR A 779 -8.15 29.51 21.33
C TYR A 779 -8.70 30.17 20.07
N GLN A 780 -9.74 29.63 19.42
CA GLN A 780 -10.31 30.27 18.23
C GLN A 780 -11.13 31.51 18.61
N GLU A 781 -10.90 32.61 17.90
CA GLU A 781 -11.71 33.83 18.04
C GLU A 781 -13.17 33.54 17.67
N GLY A 782 -14.08 34.13 18.46
CA GLY A 782 -15.52 33.93 18.36
C GLY A 782 -16.18 34.55 17.14
#